data_AF-A0A6J7GV30-F1
#
_entry.id   AF-A0A6J7GV30-F1
#
_cell.length_a   1.000
_cell.length_b   1.000
_cell.length_c   1.000
_cell.angle_alpha   90.00
_cell.angle_beta   90.00
_cell.angle_gamma   90.00
#
_symmetry.space_group_name_H-M   'P 1'
#
loop_
_entity.id
_entity.type
_entity.pdbx_description
1 polymer ?
#
loop_
_entity_poly.entity_id
_entity_poly.type
_entity_poly.pdbx_seq_one_letter_code
_entity_poly.pdbx_strand_id
1 'polypeptide(L)'
;MKKRAQRPFASPFVRGSPGAPVPVGPAPGALRTLDRVQRADPIAPDAPGPEAPTAGPGATPATPGPVPAADDVAIGPDRPPTSWGSVALLAAGVLVVLAVFASRADLQLNRELVVQLGRYVASAGLVLLLPGFALARLVTPRHLGRWWPVLVLPLGLAGSMVLLSALGLLGLRPRPATVVFLLLSAALAAWTLRPGRARVPRADWPASVAVLVGAAGAGLLTLVPALHAGFLTVPGTNPDAHQVVGVASFLQESYPLGRNTATALDQIPPAWSGRIPIFHPFGAAIEVGLTGPIQMFAPFVAFLTAAAALGTGLFAAAAHRLSGWGAGLIALLVGASASLLYSALHPYYNQLWGMCLMTAALALAWTWLHHDDARAGALTVVFLVLSLIAYPTTLPYAVLVIAAIGVGARVRPRIPPALRRRLRKVWPLVLLFFGISVLGALGKLAGVLGQFLGDTPFWQGDINVFPPHGAAYGLDVNQPIVPIAVAAIAVATLFRRGRRAGLAWLGLALLLLLVDYVLRGRGTAEYVDYKHVTFTAVILLPLALGGALRLVVDGVAALRGRTATAGPDGAAGASAAGPTAAASSASRGRAASSDGAARRRAAGRPAALAAGAAGAAVLLAWVVPASSASRDQVLNAGQNVTPPLFDVQRWSDELPRGSSVLIDLPASGTQLWATLFLGRDHPLATTDPVSSTTTYSVAPLGRRADYVLGLRLDLRSGRPVPPPRWAAGAPIRSDSQFGLWRMVVPARDAARVPETASDELVLPHPEPPGEAARRALLDITGNPSRSPGF
;
A
#
# COMPACT_ATOMS: atom_id res chain seq x y z
N MET A 1 17.78 -55.39 17.63
CA MET A 1 16.41 -55.88 17.90
C MET A 1 15.40 -55.12 17.03
N LYS A 2 14.63 -55.88 16.24
CA LYS A 2 13.36 -55.59 15.54
C LYS A 2 13.27 -54.41 14.55
N LYS A 3 13.59 -54.72 13.28
CA LYS A 3 12.98 -54.16 12.06
C LYS A 3 11.45 -54.40 12.07
N ARG A 4 10.65 -53.39 11.75
CA ARG A 4 9.23 -53.54 11.36
C ARG A 4 9.05 -53.01 9.95
N ALA A 5 8.72 -53.91 9.03
CA ALA A 5 8.37 -53.63 7.65
C ALA A 5 6.95 -53.04 7.59
N GLN A 6 6.78 -51.95 6.83
CA GLN A 6 5.48 -51.47 6.38
C GLN A 6 5.23 -51.99 4.96
N ARG A 7 4.06 -52.61 4.77
CA ARG A 7 3.53 -53.08 3.47
C ARG A 7 3.01 -51.89 2.66
N PRO A 8 3.10 -51.91 1.32
CA PRO A 8 2.43 -50.92 0.48
C PRO A 8 0.95 -51.27 0.29
N PHE A 9 0.09 -50.26 0.36
CA PHE A 9 -1.31 -50.32 -0.05
C PHE A 9 -1.39 -50.30 -1.57
N ALA A 10 -1.99 -51.35 -2.16
CA ALA A 10 -2.43 -51.37 -3.55
C ALA A 10 -3.82 -50.72 -3.63
N SER A 11 -4.00 -49.79 -4.59
CA SER A 11 -5.30 -49.24 -4.95
C SER A 11 -5.61 -49.61 -6.40
N PRO A 12 -6.84 -50.03 -6.75
CA PRO A 12 -7.16 -50.55 -8.07
C PRO A 12 -7.38 -49.43 -9.09
N PHE A 13 -6.70 -49.54 -10.23
CA PHE A 13 -6.96 -48.76 -11.43
C PHE A 13 -8.32 -49.16 -12.04
N VAL A 14 -9.25 -48.21 -12.15
CA VAL A 14 -10.45 -48.34 -12.98
C VAL A 14 -10.13 -47.72 -14.35
N ARG A 15 -10.25 -48.52 -15.41
CA ARG A 15 -10.16 -48.08 -16.81
C ARG A 15 -11.43 -47.33 -17.20
N GLY A 16 -11.29 -46.07 -17.64
CA GLY A 16 -12.34 -45.32 -18.33
C GLY A 16 -12.05 -45.23 -19.84
N SER A 17 -13.01 -45.66 -20.65
CA SER A 17 -12.99 -45.63 -22.12
C SER A 17 -13.08 -44.20 -22.69
N PRO A 18 -12.63 -43.97 -23.94
CA PRO A 18 -12.63 -42.64 -24.57
C PRO A 18 -14.01 -42.25 -25.12
N GLY A 19 -14.48 -41.06 -24.76
CA GLY A 19 -15.71 -40.45 -25.27
C GLY A 19 -15.48 -39.67 -26.57
N ALA A 20 -16.39 -39.87 -27.52
CA ALA A 20 -16.45 -39.33 -28.88
C ALA A 20 -16.87 -37.82 -28.92
N PRO A 21 -16.74 -37.14 -30.08
CA PRO A 21 -16.87 -35.68 -30.18
C PRO A 21 -18.33 -35.22 -30.33
N VAL A 22 -18.64 -34.03 -29.79
CA VAL A 22 -19.95 -33.38 -29.88
C VAL A 22 -19.95 -32.34 -31.02
N PRO A 23 -21.02 -32.26 -31.85
CA PRO A 23 -21.05 -31.43 -33.05
C PRO A 23 -21.52 -29.98 -32.82
N VAL A 24 -21.32 -29.20 -33.87
CA VAL A 24 -21.50 -27.74 -34.03
C VAL A 24 -22.94 -27.35 -34.44
N GLY A 25 -23.44 -26.24 -33.85
CA GLY A 25 -24.45 -25.32 -34.43
C GLY A 25 -25.94 -25.66 -34.21
N PRO A 26 -26.91 -24.71 -34.36
CA PRO A 26 -26.83 -23.40 -35.05
C PRO A 26 -27.41 -22.17 -34.27
N ALA A 27 -27.33 -20.99 -34.91
CA ALA A 27 -27.87 -19.68 -34.48
C ALA A 27 -29.34 -19.45 -34.97
N PRO A 28 -29.88 -18.21 -35.01
CA PRO A 28 -30.66 -17.54 -33.96
C PRO A 28 -32.12 -17.24 -34.37
N GLY A 29 -32.99 -16.99 -33.38
CA GLY A 29 -34.25 -16.25 -33.59
C GLY A 29 -35.46 -16.75 -32.81
N ALA A 30 -36.07 -15.86 -32.03
CA ALA A 30 -37.53 -15.66 -31.96
C ALA A 30 -37.88 -14.67 -30.83
N LEU A 31 -38.31 -13.48 -31.24
CA LEU A 31 -39.12 -12.57 -30.45
C LEU A 31 -40.39 -13.28 -29.96
N ARG A 32 -40.64 -13.29 -28.66
CA ARG A 32 -42.00 -13.42 -28.11
C ARG A 32 -42.22 -12.49 -26.93
N THR A 33 -43.11 -11.56 -27.22
CA THR A 33 -43.98 -10.78 -26.35
C THR A 33 -44.47 -11.54 -25.11
N LEU A 34 -44.37 -10.89 -23.96
CA LEU A 34 -45.39 -11.01 -22.90
C LEU A 34 -45.69 -9.63 -22.35
N ASP A 35 -46.99 -9.39 -22.32
CA ASP A 35 -47.70 -8.16 -22.09
C ASP A 35 -48.21 -8.12 -20.63
N ARG A 36 -48.48 -6.91 -20.13
CA ARG A 36 -49.17 -6.53 -18.88
C ARG A 36 -48.50 -6.86 -17.52
N VAL A 37 -48.31 -5.82 -16.69
CA VAL A 37 -49.28 -5.40 -15.65
C VAL A 37 -48.86 -4.05 -15.01
N GLN A 38 -49.84 -3.14 -14.91
CA GLN A 38 -50.00 -1.96 -14.04
C GLN A 38 -49.08 -0.74 -14.20
N ARG A 39 -49.61 0.24 -14.96
CA ARG A 39 -49.37 1.67 -14.77
C ARG A 39 -50.11 2.15 -13.52
N ALA A 40 -49.43 2.90 -12.67
CA ALA A 40 -50.05 3.76 -11.67
C ALA A 40 -50.36 5.13 -12.29
N ASP A 41 -51.48 5.70 -11.85
CA ASP A 41 -52.14 6.91 -12.34
C ASP A 41 -51.29 8.21 -12.27
N PRO A 42 -51.63 9.23 -13.09
CA PRO A 42 -51.00 10.54 -13.04
C PRO A 42 -51.47 11.34 -11.81
N ILE A 43 -50.48 11.96 -11.16
CA ILE A 43 -50.61 12.91 -10.06
C ILE A 43 -51.52 14.08 -10.47
N ALA A 44 -52.54 14.33 -9.64
CA ALA A 44 -53.44 15.48 -9.72
C ALA A 44 -52.71 16.82 -9.51
N PRO A 45 -53.18 17.93 -10.08
CA PRO A 45 -52.62 19.25 -9.81
C PRO A 45 -52.96 19.72 -8.38
N ASP A 46 -51.95 20.21 -7.68
CA ASP A 46 -52.07 20.77 -6.34
C ASP A 46 -53.06 21.94 -6.27
N ALA A 47 -53.83 21.98 -5.18
CA ALA A 47 -54.75 23.05 -4.83
C ALA A 47 -54.00 24.37 -4.55
N PRO A 48 -54.60 25.54 -4.85
CA PRO A 48 -54.02 26.83 -4.52
C PRO A 48 -53.96 27.01 -2.99
N GLY A 49 -52.75 27.21 -2.47
CA GLY A 49 -52.51 27.53 -1.06
C GLY A 49 -52.98 28.95 -0.70
N PRO A 50 -53.20 29.23 0.60
CA PRO A 50 -53.73 30.50 1.08
C PRO A 50 -52.79 31.67 0.79
N GLU A 51 -53.38 32.77 0.31
CA GLU A 51 -52.73 34.04 0.01
C GLU A 51 -51.89 34.54 1.20
N ALA A 52 -50.64 34.89 0.90
CA ALA A 52 -49.76 35.54 1.86
C ALA A 52 -50.26 36.97 2.13
N PRO A 53 -50.22 37.45 3.40
CA PRO A 53 -50.63 38.81 3.74
C PRO A 53 -49.73 39.83 3.04
N THR A 54 -50.37 40.78 2.36
CA THR A 54 -49.78 41.94 1.70
C THR A 54 -49.03 42.80 2.73
N ALA A 55 -47.70 42.80 2.65
CA ALA A 55 -46.85 43.68 3.44
C ALA A 55 -47.02 45.13 2.97
N GLY A 56 -47.35 46.02 3.92
CA GLY A 56 -47.53 47.44 3.68
C GLY A 56 -46.24 48.15 3.21
N PRO A 57 -46.36 49.21 2.40
CA PRO A 57 -45.23 50.00 1.93
C PRO A 57 -44.75 50.93 3.06
N GLY A 58 -43.60 50.64 3.67
CA GLY A 58 -43.05 51.56 4.69
C GLY A 58 -41.80 51.17 5.47
N ALA A 59 -41.18 50.01 5.23
CA ALA A 59 -39.95 49.64 5.93
C ALA A 59 -38.75 49.63 4.98
N THR A 60 -37.93 50.68 5.05
CA THR A 60 -36.58 50.71 4.47
C THR A 60 -35.82 49.50 5.02
N PRO A 61 -35.38 48.54 4.18
CA PRO A 61 -34.67 47.37 4.67
C PRO A 61 -33.36 47.85 5.30
N ALA A 62 -33.26 47.73 6.62
CA ALA A 62 -32.03 47.95 7.34
C ALA A 62 -30.95 47.11 6.67
N THR A 63 -29.94 47.77 6.12
CA THR A 63 -28.79 47.12 5.49
C THR A 63 -28.25 46.16 6.55
N PRO A 64 -28.28 44.83 6.34
CA PRO A 64 -27.79 43.90 7.33
C PRO A 64 -26.33 44.28 7.57
N GLY A 65 -26.04 44.79 8.77
CA GLY A 65 -24.68 45.11 9.17
C GLY A 65 -23.81 43.90 8.86
N PRO A 66 -22.54 44.09 8.44
CA PRO A 66 -21.67 43.00 8.03
C PRO A 66 -21.73 41.94 9.13
N VAL A 67 -22.42 40.82 8.84
CA VAL A 67 -22.46 39.67 9.73
C VAL A 67 -20.99 39.41 10.01
N PRO A 68 -20.51 39.57 11.26
CA PRO A 68 -19.11 39.42 11.57
C PRO A 68 -18.72 38.11 10.91
N ALA A 69 -17.78 38.21 9.96
CA ALA A 69 -17.32 37.05 9.22
C ALA A 69 -17.13 35.99 10.28
N ALA A 70 -17.79 34.84 10.11
CA ALA A 70 -17.71 33.73 11.04
C ALA A 70 -16.26 33.22 11.02
N ASP A 71 -15.38 34.02 11.58
CA ASP A 71 -13.98 33.81 11.78
C ASP A 71 -13.93 32.73 12.85
N ASP A 72 -13.24 31.66 12.48
CA ASP A 72 -12.54 30.80 13.42
C ASP A 72 -13.34 29.91 14.36
N VAL A 73 -14.53 29.46 13.97
CA VAL A 73 -14.99 28.12 14.40
C VAL A 73 -14.30 27.04 13.55
N ALA A 74 -12.98 27.19 13.34
CA ALA A 74 -12.10 26.10 12.99
C ALA A 74 -11.97 25.23 14.25
N ILE A 75 -12.98 24.39 14.47
CA ILE A 75 -13.03 23.43 15.57
C ILE A 75 -11.82 22.49 15.44
N GLY A 76 -10.76 22.84 16.16
CA GLY A 76 -9.77 21.93 16.69
C GLY A 76 -9.34 22.22 18.13
N PRO A 77 -10.18 22.78 19.04
CA PRO A 77 -9.75 23.09 20.42
C PRO A 77 -9.43 21.83 21.25
N ASP A 78 -9.79 20.64 20.79
CA ASP A 78 -9.64 19.39 21.55
C ASP A 78 -8.30 18.67 21.36
N ARG A 79 -7.39 19.19 20.52
CA ARG A 79 -6.07 18.58 20.30
C ARG A 79 -4.98 19.36 21.03
N PRO A 80 -4.08 18.68 21.77
CA PRO A 80 -2.94 19.36 22.36
C PRO A 80 -2.05 19.94 21.25
N PRO A 81 -1.60 21.20 21.37
CA PRO A 81 -0.74 21.83 20.37
C PRO A 81 0.56 21.05 20.24
N THR A 82 1.11 21.00 19.03
CA THR A 82 2.44 20.44 18.80
C THR A 82 3.44 21.58 18.85
N SER A 83 4.45 21.50 19.71
CA SER A 83 5.54 22.47 19.73
C SER A 83 6.66 22.04 18.77
N TRP A 84 7.45 22.99 18.29
CA TRP A 84 8.66 22.68 17.51
C TRP A 84 9.67 21.83 18.29
N GLY A 85 9.70 21.94 19.63
CA GLY A 85 10.52 21.05 20.47
C GLY A 85 10.09 19.58 20.36
N SER A 86 8.78 19.29 20.32
CA SER A 86 8.29 17.92 20.07
C SER A 86 8.63 17.43 18.67
N VAL A 87 8.63 18.31 17.67
CA VAL A 87 9.06 17.99 16.30
C VAL A 87 10.54 17.62 16.29
N ALA A 88 11.39 18.42 16.93
CA ALA A 88 12.83 18.16 17.02
C ALA A 88 13.13 16.85 17.75
N LEU A 89 12.42 16.56 18.85
CA LEU A 89 12.57 15.30 19.57
C LEU A 89 12.16 14.09 18.72
N LEU A 90 11.05 14.19 17.97
CA LEU A 90 10.63 13.15 17.04
C LEU A 90 11.66 12.96 15.92
N ALA A 91 12.18 14.04 15.35
CA ALA A 91 13.23 13.99 14.33
C ALA A 91 14.51 13.32 14.87
N ALA A 92 14.95 13.68 16.08
CA ALA A 92 16.06 13.02 16.75
C ALA A 92 15.78 11.52 16.96
N GLY A 93 14.56 11.15 17.36
CA GLY A 93 14.15 9.74 17.47
C GLY A 93 14.22 8.99 16.13
N VAL A 94 13.77 9.61 15.04
CA VAL A 94 13.92 9.06 13.68
C VAL A 94 15.39 8.86 13.34
N LEU A 95 16.24 9.85 13.59
CA LEU A 95 17.68 9.75 13.35
C LEU A 95 18.34 8.63 14.18
N VAL A 96 17.94 8.46 15.45
CA VAL A 96 18.42 7.36 16.30
C VAL A 96 18.00 6.00 15.71
N VAL A 97 16.74 5.85 15.30
CA VAL A 97 16.26 4.61 14.66
C VAL A 97 17.06 4.33 13.40
N LEU A 98 17.23 5.32 12.51
CA LEU A 98 18.05 5.17 11.30
C LEU A 98 19.50 4.83 11.63
N ALA A 99 20.11 5.47 12.63
CA ALA A 99 21.48 5.20 13.06
C ALA A 99 21.64 3.77 13.62
N VAL A 100 20.66 3.27 14.39
CA VAL A 100 20.67 1.89 14.90
C VAL A 100 20.62 0.89 13.76
N PHE A 101 19.78 1.12 12.75
CA PHE A 101 19.73 0.26 11.56
C PHE A 101 21.03 0.37 10.75
N ALA A 102 21.51 1.59 10.50
CA ALA A 102 22.73 1.89 9.77
C ALA A 102 23.99 1.27 10.40
N SER A 103 24.16 1.42 11.72
CA SER A 103 25.34 0.91 12.47
C SER A 103 25.52 -0.60 12.38
N ARG A 104 24.46 -1.32 12.01
CA ARG A 104 24.45 -2.78 11.88
C ARG A 104 24.40 -3.26 10.44
N ALA A 105 24.18 -2.35 9.50
CA ALA A 105 23.97 -2.63 8.09
C ALA A 105 25.22 -2.38 7.25
N ASP A 106 26.44 -2.40 7.81
CA ASP A 106 27.72 -2.11 7.13
C ASP A 106 27.56 -1.21 5.88
N LEU A 107 27.12 0.03 6.12
CA LEU A 107 26.62 0.87 5.03
C LEU A 107 27.74 1.28 4.09
N GLN A 108 27.55 1.05 2.80
CA GLN A 108 28.46 1.49 1.76
C GLN A 108 28.06 2.89 1.26
N LEU A 109 28.35 3.90 2.09
CA LEU A 109 28.09 5.30 1.75
C LEU A 109 29.17 5.84 0.81
N ASN A 110 29.06 5.54 -0.48
CA ASN A 110 29.84 6.23 -1.50
C ASN A 110 29.13 7.53 -1.94
N ARG A 111 29.92 8.57 -2.30
CA ARG A 111 29.38 9.89 -2.69
C ARG A 111 28.43 9.79 -3.87
N GLU A 112 28.75 8.95 -4.85
CA GLU A 112 27.98 8.82 -6.09
C GLU A 112 26.57 8.27 -5.83
N LEU A 113 26.46 7.19 -5.05
CA LEU A 113 25.21 6.56 -4.62
C LEU A 113 24.33 7.56 -3.88
N VAL A 114 24.89 8.33 -2.94
CA VAL A 114 24.13 9.34 -2.19
C VAL A 114 23.60 10.43 -3.13
N VAL A 115 24.41 10.90 -4.09
CA VAL A 115 23.98 11.89 -5.09
C VAL A 115 22.90 11.32 -6.02
N GLN A 116 23.08 10.09 -6.52
CA GLN A 116 22.11 9.41 -7.38
C GLN A 116 20.78 9.19 -6.63
N LEU A 117 20.85 8.68 -5.40
CA LEU A 117 19.69 8.47 -4.55
C LEU A 117 18.96 9.79 -4.28
N GLY A 118 19.70 10.85 -3.93
CA GLY A 118 19.13 12.18 -3.73
C GLY A 118 18.42 12.71 -4.97
N ARG A 119 19.04 12.54 -6.16
CA ARG A 119 18.42 12.90 -7.45
C ARG A 119 17.11 12.13 -7.67
N TYR A 120 17.10 10.81 -7.49
CA TYR A 120 15.91 10.00 -7.76
C TYR A 120 14.78 10.21 -6.75
N VAL A 121 15.12 10.42 -5.48
CA VAL A 121 14.15 10.85 -4.45
C VAL A 121 13.56 12.21 -4.83
N ALA A 122 14.37 13.16 -5.31
CA ALA A 122 13.87 14.46 -5.77
C ALA A 122 12.95 14.32 -7.00
N SER A 123 13.30 13.47 -7.98
CA SER A 123 12.49 13.22 -9.17
C SER A 123 11.14 12.58 -8.84
N ALA A 124 11.12 11.52 -8.02
CA ALA A 124 9.89 10.92 -7.53
C ALA A 124 9.07 11.93 -6.70
N GLY A 125 9.74 12.71 -5.85
CA GLY A 125 9.14 13.79 -5.07
C GLY A 125 8.48 14.86 -5.95
N LEU A 126 9.11 15.28 -7.05
CA LEU A 126 8.55 16.27 -7.97
C LEU A 126 7.24 15.77 -8.61
N VAL A 127 7.24 14.52 -9.09
CA VAL A 127 6.07 13.90 -9.73
C VAL A 127 4.90 13.76 -8.76
N LEU A 128 5.17 13.47 -7.49
CA LEU A 128 4.14 13.21 -6.49
C LEU A 128 3.71 14.48 -5.75
N LEU A 129 4.65 15.27 -5.24
CA LEU A 129 4.35 16.38 -4.32
C LEU A 129 3.81 17.62 -5.05
N LEU A 130 4.18 17.86 -6.31
CA LEU A 130 3.71 19.02 -7.07
C LEU A 130 2.19 19.01 -7.32
N PRO A 131 1.59 17.97 -7.94
CA PRO A 131 0.12 17.88 -8.04
C PRO A 131 -0.51 17.78 -6.65
N GLY A 132 0.15 17.09 -5.72
CA GLY A 132 -0.31 16.92 -4.35
C GLY A 132 -0.51 18.24 -3.61
N PHE A 133 0.41 19.19 -3.78
CA PHE A 133 0.34 20.53 -3.19
C PHE A 133 -0.90 21.27 -3.70
N ALA A 134 -1.09 21.30 -5.02
CA ALA A 134 -2.22 21.96 -5.64
C ALA A 134 -3.55 21.33 -5.19
N LEU A 135 -3.64 20.00 -5.23
CA LEU A 135 -4.83 19.26 -4.82
C LEU A 135 -5.13 19.44 -3.33
N ALA A 136 -4.14 19.31 -2.45
CA ALA A 136 -4.32 19.50 -1.02
C ALA A 136 -4.92 20.89 -0.72
N ARG A 137 -4.48 21.94 -1.41
CA ARG A 137 -5.07 23.27 -1.22
C ARG A 137 -6.50 23.41 -1.75
N LEU A 138 -6.91 22.61 -2.73
CA LEU A 138 -8.23 22.71 -3.34
C LEU A 138 -9.27 21.82 -2.67
N VAL A 139 -8.88 20.59 -2.33
CA VAL A 139 -9.83 19.53 -1.94
C VAL A 139 -9.75 19.14 -0.48
N THR A 140 -8.78 19.63 0.30
CA THR A 140 -8.69 19.30 1.73
C THR A 140 -10.02 19.59 2.44
N PRO A 141 -10.59 18.59 3.16
CA PRO A 141 -11.80 18.77 3.95
C PRO A 141 -11.63 19.86 5.00
N ARG A 142 -12.72 20.54 5.39
CA ARG A 142 -12.65 21.71 6.28
C ARG A 142 -12.04 21.33 7.63
N HIS A 143 -12.43 20.19 8.17
CA HIS A 143 -11.92 19.69 9.46
C HIS A 143 -10.47 19.21 9.42
N LEU A 144 -9.91 18.98 8.23
CA LEU A 144 -8.48 18.69 8.04
C LEU A 144 -7.73 19.90 7.48
N GLY A 145 -8.37 21.07 7.39
CA GLY A 145 -7.81 22.24 6.72
C GLY A 145 -6.47 22.70 7.29
N ARG A 146 -6.26 22.60 8.61
CA ARG A 146 -4.95 22.92 9.23
C ARG A 146 -3.86 21.87 8.95
N TRP A 147 -4.25 20.67 8.54
CA TRP A 147 -3.35 19.53 8.26
C TRP A 147 -3.22 19.27 6.75
N TRP A 148 -3.62 20.23 5.91
CA TRP A 148 -3.49 20.11 4.45
C TRP A 148 -2.08 19.72 3.97
N PRO A 149 -0.94 20.14 4.59
CA PRO A 149 0.38 19.72 4.12
C PRO A 149 0.60 18.21 4.24
N VAL A 150 -0.03 17.56 5.22
CA VAL A 150 0.04 16.11 5.39
C VAL A 150 -0.70 15.39 4.25
N LEU A 151 -1.74 16.00 3.68
CA LEU A 151 -2.48 15.40 2.57
C LEU A 151 -1.80 15.57 1.20
N VAL A 152 -0.69 16.29 1.11
CA VAL A 152 0.04 16.53 -0.14
C VAL A 152 0.45 15.21 -0.79
N LEU A 153 1.15 14.34 -0.07
CA LEU A 153 1.63 13.08 -0.64
C LEU A 153 0.50 12.12 -1.09
N PRO A 154 -0.52 11.78 -0.27
CA PRO A 154 -1.59 10.89 -0.71
C PRO A 154 -2.42 11.47 -1.86
N LEU A 155 -2.69 12.78 -1.86
CA LEU A 155 -3.38 13.43 -2.99
C LEU A 155 -2.50 13.51 -4.23
N GLY A 156 -1.18 13.63 -4.05
CA GLY A 156 -0.19 13.58 -5.11
C GLY A 156 -0.13 12.23 -5.81
N LEU A 157 -0.13 11.14 -5.04
CA LEU A 157 -0.25 9.77 -5.55
C LEU A 157 -1.56 9.58 -6.33
N ALA A 158 -2.69 9.98 -5.75
CA ALA A 158 -3.99 9.88 -6.42
C ALA A 158 -4.06 10.74 -7.70
N GLY A 159 -3.57 11.98 -7.64
CA GLY A 159 -3.59 12.93 -8.74
C GLY A 159 -2.68 12.52 -9.90
N SER A 160 -1.45 12.08 -9.59
CA SER A 160 -0.51 11.56 -10.59
C SER A 160 -1.04 10.29 -11.25
N MET A 161 -1.57 9.34 -10.47
CA MET A 161 -2.21 8.13 -10.97
C MET A 161 -3.33 8.48 -11.95
N VAL A 162 -4.24 9.40 -11.61
CA VAL A 162 -5.37 9.74 -12.49
C VAL A 162 -4.91 10.50 -13.74
N LEU A 163 -4.13 11.57 -13.57
CA LEU A 163 -3.81 12.48 -14.66
C LEU A 163 -2.84 11.86 -15.67
N LEU A 164 -1.78 11.20 -15.21
CA LEU A 164 -0.82 10.55 -16.12
C LEU A 164 -1.46 9.38 -16.87
N SER A 165 -2.35 8.62 -16.22
CA SER A 165 -3.10 7.55 -16.91
C SER A 165 -4.03 8.10 -17.98
N ALA A 166 -4.75 9.19 -17.68
CA ALA A 166 -5.59 9.84 -18.66
C ALA A 166 -4.76 10.32 -19.87
N LEU A 167 -3.60 10.95 -19.64
CA LEU A 167 -2.71 11.38 -20.73
C LEU A 167 -2.17 10.19 -21.55
N GLY A 168 -1.76 9.10 -20.90
CA GLY A 168 -1.30 7.88 -21.56
C GLY A 168 -2.39 7.23 -22.42
N LEU A 169 -3.63 7.16 -21.91
CA LEU A 169 -4.79 6.62 -22.64
C LEU A 169 -5.28 7.54 -23.77
N LEU A 170 -4.98 8.85 -23.69
CA LEU A 170 -5.16 9.78 -24.81
C LEU A 170 -4.07 9.63 -25.88
N GLY A 171 -3.16 8.66 -25.74
CA GLY A 171 -2.13 8.35 -26.73
C GLY A 171 -0.89 9.23 -26.64
N LEU A 172 -0.76 10.08 -25.61
CA LEU A 172 0.48 10.83 -25.42
C LEU A 172 1.60 9.85 -25.06
N ARG A 173 2.72 9.95 -25.78
CA ARG A 173 3.94 9.25 -25.40
C ARG A 173 4.39 9.68 -23.99
N PRO A 174 5.08 8.81 -23.25
CA PRO A 174 5.37 9.00 -21.81
C PRO A 174 6.14 10.28 -21.48
N ARG A 175 7.16 10.62 -22.27
CA ARG A 175 7.91 11.88 -22.13
C ARG A 175 7.02 13.11 -22.31
N PRO A 176 6.32 13.30 -23.46
CA PRO A 176 5.33 14.37 -23.60
C PRO A 176 4.27 14.38 -22.49
N ALA A 177 3.73 13.22 -22.12
CA ALA A 177 2.73 13.10 -21.06
C ALA A 177 3.27 13.62 -19.71
N THR A 178 4.52 13.26 -19.37
CA THR A 178 5.20 13.72 -18.15
C THR A 178 5.42 15.23 -18.16
N VAL A 179 5.89 15.80 -19.28
CA VAL A 179 6.08 17.25 -19.42
C VAL A 179 4.74 17.99 -19.27
N VAL A 180 3.71 17.57 -20.01
CA VAL A 180 2.37 18.16 -19.93
C VAL A 180 1.81 18.05 -18.50
N PHE A 181 1.95 16.89 -17.88
CA PHE A 181 1.53 16.66 -16.50
C PHE A 181 2.21 17.63 -15.51
N LEU A 182 3.53 17.80 -15.61
CA LEU A 182 4.27 18.71 -14.73
C LEU A 182 3.88 20.17 -14.97
N LEU A 183 3.71 20.59 -16.23
CA LEU A 183 3.26 21.93 -16.58
C LEU A 183 1.85 22.22 -16.05
N LEU A 184 0.91 21.29 -16.23
CA LEU A 184 -0.45 21.41 -15.69
C LEU A 184 -0.45 21.45 -14.16
N SER A 185 0.36 20.61 -13.52
CA SER A 185 0.49 20.56 -12.06
C SER A 185 1.11 21.85 -11.50
N ALA A 186 2.14 22.38 -12.16
CA ALA A 186 2.77 23.65 -11.80
C ALA A 186 1.81 24.84 -12.00
N ALA A 187 1.11 24.89 -13.13
CA ALA A 187 0.12 25.92 -13.41
C ALA A 187 -1.03 25.89 -12.39
N LEU A 188 -1.51 24.70 -12.03
CA LEU A 188 -2.53 24.53 -10.99
C LEU A 188 -1.99 24.99 -9.63
N ALA A 189 -0.78 24.58 -9.24
CA ALA A 189 -0.14 25.00 -7.99
C ALA A 189 0.00 26.53 -7.92
N ALA A 190 0.51 27.16 -8.98
CA ALA A 190 0.62 28.61 -9.10
C ALA A 190 -0.75 29.31 -9.02
N TRP A 191 -1.77 28.73 -9.65
CA TRP A 191 -3.14 29.24 -9.56
C TRP A 191 -3.70 29.18 -8.13
N THR A 192 -3.43 28.10 -7.38
CA THR A 192 -3.86 28.00 -5.97
C THR A 192 -3.16 29.00 -5.05
N LEU A 193 -1.95 29.47 -5.43
CA LEU A 193 -1.19 30.48 -4.68
C LEU A 193 -1.76 31.89 -4.84
N ARG A 194 -2.58 32.16 -5.86
CA ARG A 194 -3.18 33.49 -6.07
C ARG A 194 -4.14 33.85 -4.91
N PRO A 195 -4.09 35.10 -4.40
CA PRO A 195 -4.99 35.55 -3.33
C PRO A 195 -6.47 35.26 -3.63
N GLY A 196 -7.19 34.76 -2.63
CA GLY A 196 -8.64 34.48 -2.72
C GLY A 196 -9.06 33.20 -3.46
N ARG A 197 -8.14 32.48 -4.12
CA ARG A 197 -8.49 31.27 -4.91
C ARG A 197 -8.66 30.01 -4.07
N ALA A 198 -7.71 29.71 -3.19
CA ALA A 198 -7.78 28.57 -2.29
C ALA A 198 -8.03 29.05 -0.86
N ARG A 199 -9.28 28.91 -0.38
CA ARG A 199 -9.65 29.18 1.02
C ARG A 199 -9.22 28.00 1.89
N VAL A 200 -7.91 27.90 2.13
CA VAL A 200 -7.33 26.91 3.06
C VAL A 200 -7.04 27.61 4.37
N PRO A 201 -7.43 27.04 5.52
CA PRO A 201 -6.98 27.54 6.81
C PRO A 201 -5.45 27.61 6.89
N ARG A 202 -4.92 28.49 7.74
CA ARG A 202 -3.49 28.50 8.06
C ARG A 202 -3.07 27.11 8.55
N ALA A 203 -1.99 26.59 7.98
CA ALA A 203 -1.48 25.28 8.36
C ALA A 203 -1.01 25.28 9.81
N ASP A 204 -1.28 24.18 10.53
CA ASP A 204 -0.57 23.85 11.76
C ASP A 204 0.76 23.19 11.34
N TRP A 205 1.75 24.04 11.05
CA TRP A 205 3.05 23.61 10.56
C TRP A 205 3.77 22.68 11.53
N PRO A 206 3.88 22.96 12.84
CA PRO A 206 4.51 22.03 13.78
C PRO A 206 3.86 20.65 13.75
N ALA A 207 2.52 20.58 13.80
CA ALA A 207 1.83 19.30 13.77
C ALA A 207 2.05 18.57 12.44
N SER A 208 1.94 19.28 11.32
CA SER A 208 2.10 18.71 9.98
C SER A 208 3.53 18.19 9.76
N VAL A 209 4.54 18.98 10.15
CA VAL A 209 5.95 18.58 10.04
C VAL A 209 6.25 17.37 10.91
N ALA A 210 5.70 17.28 12.12
CA ALA A 210 5.90 16.09 12.95
C ALA A 210 5.39 14.80 12.27
N VAL A 211 4.21 14.86 11.64
CA VAL A 211 3.67 13.73 10.87
C VAL A 211 4.54 13.39 9.68
N LEU A 212 4.97 14.41 8.93
CA LEU A 212 5.85 14.23 7.77
C LEU A 212 7.21 13.64 8.16
N VAL A 213 7.79 14.06 9.30
CA VAL A 213 9.05 13.51 9.82
C VAL A 213 8.91 12.03 10.17
N GLY A 214 7.83 11.63 10.86
CA GLY A 214 7.59 10.23 11.17
C GLY A 214 7.40 9.35 9.93
N ALA A 215 6.60 9.83 8.96
CA ALA A 215 6.39 9.17 7.68
C ALA A 215 7.67 9.09 6.83
N ALA A 216 8.46 10.17 6.79
CA ALA A 216 9.75 10.20 6.11
C ALA A 216 10.73 9.21 6.74
N GLY A 217 10.76 9.09 8.07
CA GLY A 217 11.56 8.08 8.76
C GLY A 217 11.25 6.65 8.30
N ALA A 218 9.95 6.31 8.16
CA ALA A 218 9.54 5.02 7.62
C ALA A 218 9.98 4.82 6.15
N GLY A 219 9.85 5.84 5.30
CA GLY A 219 10.35 5.79 3.92
C GLY A 219 11.86 5.62 3.86
N LEU A 220 12.62 6.34 4.68
CA LEU A 220 14.09 6.23 4.73
C LEU A 220 14.55 4.83 5.15
N LEU A 221 13.83 4.15 6.04
CA LEU A 221 14.14 2.76 6.42
C LEU A 221 14.11 1.80 5.23
N THR A 222 13.23 2.05 4.24
CA THR A 222 13.17 1.23 3.02
C THR A 222 14.32 1.45 2.05
N LEU A 223 15.12 2.51 2.25
CA LEU A 223 16.32 2.79 1.45
C LEU A 223 17.58 2.16 2.06
N VAL A 224 17.55 1.72 3.32
CA VAL A 224 18.70 1.12 4.02
C VAL A 224 19.27 -0.08 3.25
N PRO A 225 18.48 -1.01 2.66
CA PRO A 225 19.05 -2.13 1.92
C PRO A 225 19.86 -1.70 0.69
N ALA A 226 19.46 -0.63 0.00
CA ALA A 226 20.23 -0.10 -1.13
C ALA A 226 21.55 0.55 -0.67
N LEU A 227 21.54 1.22 0.49
CA LEU A 227 22.75 1.78 1.10
C LEU A 227 23.69 0.69 1.63
N HIS A 228 23.14 -0.39 2.17
CA HIS A 228 23.90 -1.58 2.57
C HIS A 228 24.53 -2.27 1.35
N ALA A 229 23.75 -2.45 0.28
CA ALA A 229 24.21 -3.05 -0.97
C ALA A 229 25.29 -2.23 -1.68
N GLY A 230 25.33 -0.91 -1.47
CA GLY A 230 26.27 0.01 -2.13
C GLY A 230 25.88 0.41 -3.55
N PHE A 231 24.68 0.03 -4.00
CA PHE A 231 24.13 0.39 -5.32
C PHE A 231 22.60 0.39 -5.30
N LEU A 232 21.98 1.05 -6.29
CA LEU A 232 20.53 1.13 -6.42
C LEU A 232 20.00 -0.07 -7.19
N THR A 233 19.10 -0.81 -6.56
CA THR A 233 18.47 -2.01 -7.12
C THR A 233 17.05 -2.18 -6.62
N VAL A 234 16.40 -3.24 -7.06
CA VAL A 234 15.14 -3.72 -6.53
C VAL A 234 15.43 -4.60 -5.30
N PRO A 235 14.98 -4.22 -4.09
CA PRO A 235 15.19 -5.02 -2.89
C PRO A 235 14.36 -6.32 -2.92
N GLY A 236 14.74 -7.26 -2.07
CA GLY A 236 14.03 -8.51 -1.79
C GLY A 236 14.16 -9.58 -2.85
N THR A 237 13.24 -10.54 -2.79
CA THR A 237 13.24 -11.76 -3.62
C THR A 237 11.91 -12.01 -4.34
N ASN A 238 10.94 -11.12 -4.19
CA ASN A 238 9.62 -11.30 -4.77
C ASN A 238 9.67 -11.09 -6.30
N PRO A 239 9.29 -12.11 -7.11
CA PRO A 239 9.33 -12.04 -8.56
C PRO A 239 8.32 -11.05 -9.18
N ASP A 240 7.32 -10.56 -8.43
CA ASP A 240 6.41 -9.50 -8.90
C ASP A 240 7.16 -8.21 -9.28
N ALA A 241 8.33 -7.99 -8.69
CA ALA A 241 9.14 -6.81 -8.96
C ALA A 241 9.61 -6.75 -10.43
N HIS A 242 9.91 -7.91 -11.03
CA HIS A 242 10.24 -8.01 -12.44
C HIS A 242 9.07 -7.53 -13.32
N GLN A 243 7.82 -7.86 -12.96
CA GLN A 243 6.66 -7.37 -13.69
C GLN A 243 6.47 -5.87 -13.55
N VAL A 244 6.67 -5.32 -12.36
CA VAL A 244 6.56 -3.87 -12.15
C VAL A 244 7.60 -3.13 -13.00
N VAL A 245 8.85 -3.61 -12.99
CA VAL A 245 9.93 -3.01 -13.78
C VAL A 245 9.69 -3.21 -15.28
N GLY A 246 9.29 -4.40 -15.71
CA GLY A 246 9.00 -4.68 -17.11
C GLY A 246 7.81 -3.88 -17.65
N VAL A 247 6.71 -3.78 -16.89
CA VAL A 247 5.55 -2.97 -17.29
C VAL A 247 5.91 -1.48 -17.32
N ALA A 248 6.72 -1.01 -16.36
CA ALA A 248 7.21 0.35 -16.40
C ALA A 248 8.07 0.61 -17.64
N SER A 249 8.99 -0.29 -18.00
CA SER A 249 9.79 -0.22 -19.23
C SER A 249 8.90 -0.23 -20.48
N PHE A 250 7.96 -1.17 -20.57
CA PHE A 250 7.01 -1.28 -21.67
C PHE A 250 6.24 0.03 -21.88
N LEU A 251 5.71 0.58 -20.79
CA LEU A 251 4.96 1.82 -20.81
C LEU A 251 5.81 3.04 -21.17
N GLN A 252 7.15 2.97 -21.17
CA GLN A 252 8.00 4.05 -21.70
C GLN A 252 8.01 4.10 -23.23
N GLU A 253 7.73 2.97 -23.88
CA GLU A 253 7.97 2.78 -25.31
C GLU A 253 6.68 2.46 -26.09
N SER A 254 5.65 1.98 -25.39
CA SER A 254 4.44 1.41 -25.99
C SER A 254 3.15 1.98 -25.41
N TYR A 255 2.08 1.89 -26.21
CA TYR A 255 0.73 2.22 -25.75
C TYR A 255 0.24 1.19 -24.71
N PRO A 256 -0.46 1.58 -23.63
CA PRO A 256 -0.79 0.66 -22.53
C PRO A 256 -1.61 -0.58 -22.92
N LEU A 257 -2.38 -0.52 -24.01
CA LEU A 257 -3.19 -1.65 -24.51
C LEU A 257 -2.63 -2.25 -25.81
N GLY A 258 -1.45 -1.82 -26.25
CA GLY A 258 -0.81 -2.29 -27.47
C GLY A 258 0.03 -3.55 -27.26
N ARG A 259 0.51 -4.10 -28.38
CA ARG A 259 1.56 -5.12 -28.42
C ARG A 259 2.78 -4.53 -29.12
N ASN A 260 3.97 -4.76 -28.58
CA ASN A 260 5.26 -4.32 -29.12
C ASN A 260 6.37 -5.31 -28.73
N THR A 261 6.73 -6.18 -29.66
CA THR A 261 7.79 -7.19 -29.49
C THR A 261 9.20 -6.60 -29.46
N ALA A 262 9.38 -5.32 -29.79
CA ALA A 262 10.67 -4.64 -29.71
C ALA A 262 11.01 -4.11 -28.30
N THR A 263 10.22 -4.48 -27.29
CA THR A 263 10.42 -4.04 -25.91
C THR A 263 10.61 -5.24 -24.99
N ALA A 264 11.17 -5.01 -23.82
CA ALA A 264 11.46 -6.08 -22.85
C ALA A 264 10.21 -6.89 -22.40
N LEU A 265 8.99 -6.39 -22.66
CA LEU A 265 7.75 -7.14 -22.57
C LEU A 265 6.91 -6.91 -23.82
N ASP A 266 6.44 -7.94 -24.52
CA ASP A 266 5.56 -7.78 -25.68
C ASP A 266 4.30 -6.95 -25.40
N GLN A 267 3.72 -7.13 -24.22
CA GLN A 267 2.46 -6.51 -23.80
C GLN A 267 2.34 -6.59 -22.28
N ILE A 268 1.45 -5.78 -21.70
CA ILE A 268 1.12 -5.88 -20.28
C ILE A 268 0.34 -7.17 -20.04
N PRO A 269 0.80 -8.07 -19.14
CA PRO A 269 0.09 -9.32 -18.90
C PRO A 269 -1.37 -9.08 -18.45
N PRO A 270 -2.34 -9.91 -18.87
CA PRO A 270 -3.75 -9.73 -18.51
C PRO A 270 -4.00 -9.63 -17.00
N ALA A 271 -3.21 -10.33 -16.18
CA ALA A 271 -3.29 -10.26 -14.72
C ALA A 271 -2.90 -8.88 -14.12
N TRP A 272 -2.27 -8.03 -14.92
CA TRP A 272 -1.70 -6.73 -14.57
C TRP A 272 -2.32 -5.56 -15.36
N SER A 273 -3.04 -5.83 -16.45
CA SER A 273 -3.70 -4.81 -17.27
C SER A 273 -4.65 -3.92 -16.46
N GLY A 274 -5.29 -4.47 -15.43
CA GLY A 274 -6.15 -3.68 -14.55
C GLY A 274 -5.40 -2.67 -13.67
N ARG A 275 -4.08 -2.79 -13.56
CA ARG A 275 -3.21 -1.99 -12.68
C ARG A 275 -2.37 -0.96 -13.43
N ILE A 276 -2.60 -0.76 -14.74
CA ILE A 276 -1.91 0.24 -15.55
C ILE A 276 -1.73 1.60 -14.83
N PRO A 277 -2.76 2.13 -14.12
CA PRO A 277 -2.64 3.46 -13.53
C PRO A 277 -1.55 3.67 -12.49
N ILE A 278 -1.16 2.63 -11.75
CA ILE A 278 -0.12 2.75 -10.71
C ILE A 278 1.31 2.71 -11.27
N PHE A 279 1.48 2.41 -12.56
CA PHE A 279 2.79 2.43 -13.21
C PHE A 279 3.13 3.78 -13.83
N HIS A 280 2.12 4.57 -14.22
CA HIS A 280 2.36 5.86 -14.85
C HIS A 280 3.12 6.87 -13.96
N PRO A 281 2.80 7.02 -12.65
CA PRO A 281 3.60 7.88 -11.76
C PRO A 281 5.04 7.41 -11.61
N PHE A 282 5.27 6.09 -11.61
CA PHE A 282 6.60 5.52 -11.56
C PHE A 282 7.37 5.78 -12.87
N GLY A 283 6.71 5.60 -14.01
CA GLY A 283 7.23 5.95 -15.33
C GLY A 283 7.62 7.43 -15.46
N ALA A 284 6.78 8.34 -14.96
CA ALA A 284 7.10 9.75 -14.93
C ALA A 284 8.32 10.06 -14.04
N ALA A 285 8.45 9.37 -12.90
CA ALA A 285 9.62 9.54 -12.03
C ALA A 285 10.92 9.08 -12.69
N ILE A 286 10.87 7.97 -13.44
CA ILE A 286 11.99 7.45 -14.27
C ILE A 286 12.43 8.50 -15.30
N GLU A 287 11.48 9.09 -16.03
CA GLU A 287 11.76 10.11 -17.05
C GLU A 287 12.33 11.40 -16.45
N VAL A 288 11.76 11.89 -15.34
CA VAL A 288 12.30 13.07 -14.62
C VAL A 288 13.68 12.77 -14.01
N GLY A 289 13.91 11.53 -13.58
CA GLY A 289 15.18 11.08 -13.03
C GLY A 289 16.25 10.77 -14.07
N LEU A 290 15.89 10.71 -15.35
CA LEU A 290 16.76 10.28 -16.46
C LEU A 290 17.52 9.00 -16.11
N THR A 291 16.79 8.00 -15.63
CA THR A 291 17.34 6.74 -15.11
C THR A 291 16.55 5.54 -15.62
N GLY A 292 17.03 4.32 -15.37
CA GLY A 292 16.25 3.11 -15.55
C GLY A 292 15.25 2.85 -14.41
N PRO A 293 14.23 2.01 -14.66
CA PRO A 293 13.24 1.62 -13.64
C PRO A 293 13.86 0.91 -12.44
N ILE A 294 14.92 0.12 -12.62
CA ILE A 294 15.58 -0.61 -11.53
C ILE A 294 16.13 0.35 -10.47
N GLN A 295 16.84 1.38 -10.90
CA GLN A 295 17.46 2.33 -9.98
C GLN A 295 16.43 3.29 -9.34
N MET A 296 15.33 3.59 -10.05
CA MET A 296 14.23 4.41 -9.51
C MET A 296 13.34 3.65 -8.52
N PHE A 297 13.37 2.31 -8.52
CA PHE A 297 12.42 1.48 -7.80
C PHE A 297 12.40 1.76 -6.28
N ALA A 298 13.55 1.62 -5.61
CA ALA A 298 13.65 1.85 -4.16
C ALA A 298 13.29 3.30 -3.76
N PRO A 299 13.80 4.36 -4.43
CA PRO A 299 13.34 5.74 -4.21
C PRO A 299 11.83 5.93 -4.29
N PHE A 300 11.18 5.31 -5.29
CA PHE A 300 9.74 5.44 -5.47
C PHE A 300 8.96 4.66 -4.39
N VAL A 301 9.40 3.45 -4.06
CA VAL A 301 8.82 2.64 -2.97
C VAL A 301 8.94 3.36 -1.62
N ALA A 302 10.01 4.11 -1.36
CA ALA A 302 10.14 4.91 -0.15
C ALA A 302 9.01 5.94 0.01
N PHE A 303 8.56 6.57 -1.09
CA PHE A 303 7.39 7.45 -1.06
C PHE A 303 6.08 6.71 -0.82
N LEU A 304 5.91 5.51 -1.37
CA LEU A 304 4.71 4.68 -1.12
C LEU A 304 4.64 4.25 0.35
N THR A 305 5.77 3.83 0.93
CA THR A 305 5.92 3.52 2.35
C THR A 305 5.60 4.72 3.22
N ALA A 306 6.17 5.89 2.91
CA ALA A 306 5.89 7.13 3.62
C ALA A 306 4.40 7.51 3.52
N ALA A 307 3.76 7.32 2.37
CA ALA A 307 2.34 7.60 2.19
C ALA A 307 1.44 6.66 3.02
N ALA A 308 1.75 5.37 3.06
CA ALA A 308 1.05 4.41 3.91
C ALA A 308 1.23 4.74 5.40
N ALA A 309 2.47 5.00 5.84
CA ALA A 309 2.80 5.44 7.20
C ALA A 309 2.00 6.70 7.58
N LEU A 310 2.00 7.72 6.71
CA LEU A 310 1.26 8.96 6.89
C LEU A 310 -0.25 8.70 7.02
N GLY A 311 -0.84 7.85 6.18
CA GLY A 311 -2.25 7.47 6.26
C GLY A 311 -2.61 6.82 7.58
N THR A 312 -1.76 5.90 8.09
CA THR A 312 -1.97 5.25 9.40
C THR A 312 -1.86 6.24 10.57
N GLY A 313 -0.89 7.16 10.53
CA GLY A 313 -0.74 8.24 11.52
C GLY A 313 -1.94 9.19 11.53
N LEU A 314 -2.43 9.59 10.35
CA LEU A 314 -3.66 10.39 10.20
C LEU A 314 -4.90 9.66 10.73
N PHE A 315 -5.03 8.37 10.44
CA PHE A 315 -6.14 7.56 10.90
C PHE A 315 -6.16 7.44 12.43
N ALA A 316 -5.02 7.16 13.05
CA ALA A 316 -4.87 7.15 14.50
C ALA A 316 -5.16 8.54 15.12
N ALA A 317 -4.69 9.62 14.49
CA ALA A 317 -4.94 10.98 14.94
C ALA A 317 -6.43 11.34 14.91
N ALA A 318 -7.14 10.93 13.85
CA ALA A 318 -8.58 11.13 13.73
C ALA A 318 -9.34 10.32 14.79
N ALA A 319 -9.00 9.04 14.95
CA ALA A 319 -9.63 8.14 15.91
C ALA A 319 -9.41 8.55 17.37
N HIS A 320 -8.17 8.87 17.74
CA HIS A 320 -7.75 9.11 19.12
C HIS A 320 -7.49 10.57 19.47
N ARG A 321 -7.72 11.52 18.54
CA ARG A 321 -7.47 12.97 18.73
C ARG A 321 -6.03 13.24 19.18
N LEU A 322 -5.07 12.59 18.52
CA LEU A 322 -3.65 12.78 18.80
C LEU A 322 -3.17 14.17 18.35
N SER A 323 -2.14 14.68 19.02
CA SER A 323 -1.31 15.78 18.51
C SER A 323 -0.59 15.37 17.23
N GLY A 324 -0.02 16.33 16.51
CA GLY A 324 0.82 16.05 15.34
C GLY A 324 2.02 15.18 15.68
N TRP A 325 2.72 15.42 16.80
CA TRP A 325 3.85 14.56 17.21
C TRP A 325 3.40 13.13 17.50
N GLY A 326 2.23 12.94 18.13
CA GLY A 326 1.71 11.61 18.41
C GLY A 326 1.34 10.89 17.12
N ALA A 327 0.71 11.59 16.18
CA ALA A 327 0.41 11.07 14.85
C ALA A 327 1.69 10.72 14.05
N GLY A 328 2.73 11.54 14.15
CA GLY A 328 4.03 11.26 13.55
C GLY A 328 4.74 10.07 14.17
N LEU A 329 4.68 9.90 15.49
CA LEU A 329 5.17 8.69 16.15
C LEU A 329 4.44 7.45 15.64
N ILE A 330 3.10 7.47 15.56
CA ILE A 330 2.35 6.32 15.02
C ILE A 330 2.70 6.05 13.56
N ALA A 331 2.85 7.09 12.73
CA ALA A 331 3.30 6.93 11.35
C ALA A 331 4.67 6.23 11.29
N LEU A 332 5.63 6.65 12.11
CA LEU A 332 6.94 6.00 12.19
C LEU A 332 6.82 4.55 12.65
N LEU A 333 6.13 4.28 13.77
CA LEU A 333 6.06 2.94 14.35
C LEU A 333 5.36 1.95 13.41
N VAL A 334 4.20 2.32 12.85
CA VAL A 334 3.47 1.44 11.91
C VAL A 334 4.20 1.34 10.57
N GLY A 335 4.75 2.44 10.07
CA GLY A 335 5.56 2.45 8.85
C GLY A 335 6.84 1.63 8.95
N ALA A 336 7.46 1.61 10.13
CA ALA A 336 8.63 0.81 10.44
C ALA A 336 8.28 -0.60 10.93
N SER A 337 7.01 -1.03 10.89
CA SER A 337 6.64 -2.39 11.29
C SER A 337 7.09 -3.42 10.26
N ALA A 338 7.42 -4.64 10.72
CA ALA A 338 7.95 -5.69 9.86
C ALA A 338 7.02 -6.02 8.68
N SER A 339 5.70 -5.92 8.83
CA SER A 339 4.76 -6.18 7.72
C SER A 339 4.83 -5.15 6.60
N LEU A 340 4.80 -3.87 6.96
CA LEU A 340 4.84 -2.78 5.99
C LEU A 340 6.22 -2.73 5.33
N LEU A 341 7.29 -2.90 6.10
CA LEU A 341 8.64 -3.03 5.56
C LEU A 341 8.78 -4.26 4.67
N TYR A 342 8.28 -5.43 5.06
CA TYR A 342 8.31 -6.63 4.20
C TYR A 342 7.54 -6.40 2.90
N SER A 343 6.38 -5.73 2.93
CA SER A 343 5.67 -5.34 1.70
C SER A 343 6.46 -4.42 0.78
N ALA A 344 7.28 -3.53 1.35
CA ALA A 344 8.12 -2.61 0.60
C ALA A 344 9.41 -3.26 0.09
N LEU A 345 10.05 -4.08 0.92
CA LEU A 345 11.35 -4.69 0.69
C LEU A 345 11.28 -5.98 -0.11
N HIS A 346 10.20 -6.74 -0.03
CA HIS A 346 9.88 -7.86 -0.92
C HIS A 346 8.73 -7.42 -1.81
N PRO A 347 9.00 -6.58 -2.81
CA PRO A 347 8.12 -5.49 -3.19
C PRO A 347 6.78 -5.97 -3.75
N TYR A 348 5.80 -6.09 -2.87
CA TYR A 348 4.40 -6.29 -3.21
C TYR A 348 3.82 -4.94 -3.62
N TYR A 349 4.34 -4.39 -4.72
CA TYR A 349 4.11 -3.03 -5.18
C TYR A 349 2.61 -2.65 -5.20
N ASN A 350 1.76 -3.53 -5.73
CA ASN A 350 0.31 -3.31 -5.78
C ASN A 350 -0.29 -3.24 -4.37
N GLN A 351 0.10 -4.15 -3.48
CA GLN A 351 -0.36 -4.18 -2.09
C GLN A 351 0.04 -2.89 -1.37
N LEU A 352 1.26 -2.39 -1.60
CA LEU A 352 1.73 -1.14 -1.00
C LEU A 352 0.92 0.07 -1.48
N TRP A 353 0.60 0.15 -2.78
CA TRP A 353 -0.35 1.13 -3.31
C TRP A 353 -1.75 0.99 -2.69
N GLY A 354 -2.24 -0.24 -2.53
CA GLY A 354 -3.49 -0.51 -1.83
C GLY A 354 -3.48 0.01 -0.39
N MET A 355 -2.40 -0.23 0.35
CA MET A 355 -2.25 0.24 1.73
C MET A 355 -2.21 1.77 1.83
N CYS A 356 -1.48 2.45 0.93
CA CYS A 356 -1.39 3.91 0.98
C CYS A 356 -2.74 4.58 0.67
N LEU A 357 -3.48 4.09 -0.33
CA LEU A 357 -4.79 4.63 -0.70
C LEU A 357 -5.86 4.26 0.34
N MET A 358 -5.87 3.02 0.83
CA MET A 358 -6.81 2.57 1.85
C MET A 358 -6.66 3.38 3.14
N THR A 359 -5.46 3.50 3.70
CA THR A 359 -5.25 4.18 4.99
C THR A 359 -5.61 5.66 4.93
N ALA A 360 -5.32 6.33 3.81
CA ALA A 360 -5.82 7.68 3.55
C ALA A 360 -7.36 7.73 3.49
N ALA A 361 -8.00 6.77 2.80
CA ALA A 361 -9.46 6.66 2.76
C ALA A 361 -10.07 6.46 4.16
N LEU A 362 -9.45 5.65 5.02
CA LEU A 362 -9.93 5.41 6.38
C LEU A 362 -9.88 6.68 7.26
N ALA A 363 -8.79 7.45 7.17
CA ALA A 363 -8.67 8.73 7.87
C ALA A 363 -9.73 9.76 7.41
N LEU A 364 -9.98 9.82 6.10
CA LEU A 364 -11.01 10.66 5.50
C LEU A 364 -12.43 10.18 5.87
N ALA A 365 -12.67 8.88 5.89
CA ALA A 365 -13.95 8.29 6.25
C ALA A 365 -14.31 8.56 7.71
N TRP A 366 -13.33 8.48 8.61
CA TRP A 366 -13.51 8.88 9.99
C TRP A 366 -13.99 10.32 10.10
N THR A 367 -13.33 11.23 9.38
CA THR A 367 -13.68 12.66 9.34
C THR A 367 -15.08 12.87 8.76
N TRP A 368 -15.39 12.20 7.64
CA TRP A 368 -16.69 12.27 6.98
C TRP A 368 -17.83 11.87 7.92
N LEU A 369 -17.71 10.72 8.57
CA LEU A 369 -18.81 10.13 9.35
C LEU A 369 -18.98 10.78 10.73
N HIS A 370 -17.93 11.34 11.32
CA HIS A 370 -18.03 12.02 12.62
C HIS A 370 -18.34 13.52 12.53
N HIS A 371 -18.08 14.14 11.38
CA HIS A 371 -18.23 15.59 11.22
C HIS A 371 -19.13 16.01 10.05
N ASP A 372 -19.77 15.04 9.38
CA ASP A 372 -20.64 15.27 8.21
C ASP A 372 -19.97 16.09 7.09
N ASP A 373 -18.66 15.90 6.91
CA ASP A 373 -17.90 16.63 5.88
C ASP A 373 -18.04 15.93 4.51
N ALA A 374 -18.93 16.46 3.69
CA ALA A 374 -19.18 16.03 2.32
C ALA A 374 -17.91 15.92 1.45
N ARG A 375 -16.91 16.80 1.66
CA ARG A 375 -15.65 16.74 0.90
C ARG A 375 -14.79 15.56 1.35
N ALA A 376 -14.74 15.28 2.65
CA ALA A 376 -14.06 14.09 3.17
C ALA A 376 -14.73 12.82 2.64
N GLY A 377 -16.06 12.78 2.57
CA GLY A 377 -16.78 11.65 1.97
C GLY A 377 -16.49 11.47 0.48
N ALA A 378 -16.44 12.57 -0.28
CA ALA A 378 -16.06 12.53 -1.70
C ALA A 378 -14.66 11.95 -1.90
N LEU A 379 -13.67 12.46 -1.15
CA LEU A 379 -12.30 11.96 -1.23
C LEU A 379 -12.20 10.51 -0.77
N THR A 380 -12.90 10.12 0.29
CA THR A 380 -12.98 8.71 0.71
C THR A 380 -13.37 7.81 -0.45
N VAL A 381 -14.45 8.14 -1.17
CA VAL A 381 -14.90 7.37 -2.34
C VAL A 381 -13.85 7.35 -3.44
N VAL A 382 -13.21 8.47 -3.75
CA VAL A 382 -12.13 8.53 -4.75
C VAL A 382 -10.98 7.61 -4.36
N PHE A 383 -10.47 7.71 -3.13
CA PHE A 383 -9.38 6.85 -2.66
C PHE A 383 -9.78 5.37 -2.65
N LEU A 384 -11.02 5.01 -2.32
CA LEU A 384 -11.51 3.63 -2.41
C LEU A 384 -11.54 3.11 -3.85
N VAL A 385 -11.99 3.92 -4.81
CA VAL A 385 -11.99 3.53 -6.23
C VAL A 385 -10.57 3.35 -6.74
N LEU A 386 -9.66 4.27 -6.40
CA LEU A 386 -8.25 4.13 -6.77
C LEU A 386 -7.60 2.93 -6.06
N SER A 387 -7.95 2.66 -4.81
CA SER A 387 -7.48 1.48 -4.06
C SER A 387 -7.99 0.19 -4.69
N LEU A 388 -9.22 0.16 -5.19
CA LEU A 388 -9.78 -0.97 -5.94
C LEU A 388 -8.98 -1.22 -7.22
N ILE A 389 -8.64 -0.17 -7.95
CA ILE A 389 -7.83 -0.24 -9.19
C ILE A 389 -6.40 -0.73 -8.88
N ALA A 390 -5.76 -0.14 -7.86
CA ALA A 390 -4.41 -0.49 -7.47
C ALA A 390 -4.32 -1.92 -6.92
N TYR A 391 -5.22 -2.26 -6.00
CA TYR A 391 -5.21 -3.54 -5.31
C TYR A 391 -6.61 -3.92 -4.78
N PRO A 392 -7.37 -4.71 -5.55
CA PRO A 392 -8.80 -4.94 -5.33
C PRO A 392 -9.17 -5.53 -3.97
N THR A 393 -8.27 -6.34 -3.42
CA THR A 393 -8.48 -7.05 -2.15
C THR A 393 -8.45 -6.11 -0.94
N THR A 394 -8.05 -4.84 -1.09
CA THR A 394 -8.17 -3.82 -0.04
C THR A 394 -9.61 -3.38 0.22
N LEU A 395 -10.47 -3.43 -0.81
CA LEU A 395 -11.80 -2.86 -0.74
C LEU A 395 -12.68 -3.50 0.34
N PRO A 396 -12.74 -4.84 0.50
CA PRO A 396 -13.50 -5.47 1.58
C PRO A 396 -13.11 -4.95 2.97
N TYR A 397 -11.81 -4.84 3.26
CA TYR A 397 -11.32 -4.33 4.54
C TYR A 397 -11.74 -2.88 4.76
N ALA A 398 -11.57 -2.04 3.74
CA ALA A 398 -11.92 -0.63 3.84
C ALA A 398 -13.43 -0.43 4.07
N VAL A 399 -14.28 -1.17 3.36
CA VAL A 399 -15.73 -1.13 3.52
C VAL A 399 -16.15 -1.58 4.92
N LEU A 400 -15.58 -2.67 5.43
CA LEU A 400 -15.85 -3.17 6.78
C LEU A 400 -15.46 -2.16 7.86
N VAL A 401 -14.29 -1.52 7.73
CA VAL A 401 -13.87 -0.45 8.65
C VAL A 401 -14.81 0.75 8.58
N ILE A 402 -15.16 1.22 7.38
CA ILE A 402 -16.06 2.36 7.20
C ILE A 402 -17.45 2.06 7.77
N ALA A 403 -17.94 0.82 7.62
CA ALA A 403 -19.17 0.37 8.24
C ALA A 403 -19.08 0.40 9.78
N ALA A 404 -17.99 -0.09 10.37
CA ALA A 404 -17.76 -0.03 11.82
C ALA A 404 -17.72 1.42 12.33
N ILE A 405 -17.07 2.32 11.60
CA ILE A 405 -17.06 3.77 11.89
C ILE A 405 -18.49 4.34 11.85
N GLY A 406 -19.27 4.02 10.81
CA GLY A 406 -20.64 4.51 10.64
C GLY A 406 -21.59 4.03 11.74
N VAL A 407 -21.51 2.75 12.10
CA VAL A 407 -22.27 2.17 13.23
C VAL A 407 -21.88 2.86 14.55
N GLY A 408 -20.57 3.07 14.78
CA GLY A 408 -20.06 3.78 15.95
C GLY A 408 -20.56 5.23 16.04
N ALA A 409 -20.55 5.94 14.92
CA ALA A 409 -20.99 7.33 14.80
C ALA A 409 -22.52 7.50 14.75
N ARG A 410 -23.28 6.41 14.55
CA ARG A 410 -24.74 6.42 14.27
C ARG A 410 -25.10 7.18 13.00
N VAL A 411 -24.19 7.26 12.05
CA VAL A 411 -24.38 7.98 10.79
C VAL A 411 -24.45 6.95 9.68
N ARG A 412 -25.50 7.05 8.86
CA ARG A 412 -25.54 6.33 7.59
C ARG A 412 -24.70 7.10 6.58
N PRO A 413 -23.75 6.46 5.87
CA PRO A 413 -23.01 7.13 4.81
C PRO A 413 -24.00 7.64 3.76
N ARG A 414 -24.14 8.96 3.66
CA ARG A 414 -24.97 9.62 2.65
C ARG A 414 -24.06 10.30 1.65
N ILE A 415 -24.14 9.88 0.39
CA ILE A 415 -23.49 10.61 -0.70
C ILE A 415 -24.28 11.90 -0.91
N PRO A 416 -23.66 13.09 -0.75
CA PRO A 416 -24.37 14.35 -0.95
C PRO A 416 -25.00 14.39 -2.36
N PRO A 417 -26.25 14.86 -2.51
CA PRO A 417 -26.92 14.89 -3.82
C PRO A 417 -26.13 15.66 -4.89
N ALA A 418 -25.44 16.73 -4.49
CA ALA A 418 -24.55 17.48 -5.36
C ALA A 418 -23.36 16.65 -5.86
N LEU A 419 -22.75 15.85 -4.97
CA LEU A 419 -21.68 14.92 -5.35
C LEU A 419 -22.22 13.84 -6.26
N ARG A 420 -23.38 13.25 -5.96
CA ARG A 420 -24.03 12.26 -6.83
C ARG A 420 -24.27 12.82 -8.23
N ARG A 421 -24.75 14.06 -8.36
CA ARG A 421 -24.93 14.74 -9.65
C ARG A 421 -23.60 14.94 -10.40
N ARG A 422 -22.54 15.36 -9.69
CA ARG A 422 -21.20 15.52 -10.30
C ARG A 422 -20.61 14.18 -10.71
N LEU A 423 -20.69 13.17 -9.86
CA LEU A 423 -20.25 11.81 -10.15
C LEU A 423 -21.00 11.28 -11.38
N ARG A 424 -22.31 11.47 -11.52
CA ARG A 424 -23.03 11.06 -12.73
C ARG A 424 -22.49 11.70 -14.01
N LYS A 425 -21.97 12.94 -13.95
CA LYS A 425 -21.36 13.62 -15.10
C LYS A 425 -19.95 13.11 -15.41
N VAL A 426 -19.18 12.75 -14.37
CA VAL A 426 -17.78 12.32 -14.50
C VAL A 426 -17.66 10.80 -14.66
N TRP A 427 -18.67 10.04 -14.27
CA TRP A 427 -18.67 8.58 -14.29
C TRP A 427 -18.45 7.99 -15.68
N PRO A 428 -19.00 8.53 -16.78
CA PRO A 428 -18.66 8.06 -18.12
C PRO A 428 -17.16 8.18 -18.42
N LEU A 429 -16.50 9.25 -17.98
CA LEU A 429 -15.05 9.42 -18.13
C LEU A 429 -14.29 8.44 -17.24
N VAL A 430 -14.74 8.22 -16.00
CA VAL A 430 -14.13 7.23 -15.11
C VAL A 430 -14.25 5.82 -15.71
N LEU A 431 -15.41 5.47 -16.27
CA LEU A 431 -15.60 4.20 -16.96
C LEU A 431 -14.78 4.10 -18.24
N LEU A 432 -14.66 5.20 -19.00
CA LEU A 432 -13.85 5.24 -20.22
C LEU A 432 -12.37 4.98 -19.91
N PHE A 433 -11.81 5.66 -18.91
CA PHE A 433 -10.39 5.57 -18.58
C PHE A 433 -10.03 4.41 -17.65
N PHE A 434 -10.96 3.97 -16.79
CA PHE A 434 -10.69 2.97 -15.76
C PHE A 434 -11.64 1.76 -15.80
N GLY A 435 -12.53 1.66 -16.78
CA GLY A 435 -13.49 0.55 -16.88
C GLY A 435 -12.80 -0.81 -16.92
N ILE A 436 -11.75 -0.96 -17.73
CA ILE A 436 -10.94 -2.17 -17.81
C ILE A 436 -10.29 -2.49 -16.45
N SER A 437 -9.72 -1.47 -15.79
CA SER A 437 -9.16 -1.59 -14.45
C SER A 437 -10.17 -2.06 -13.42
N VAL A 438 -11.37 -1.49 -13.43
CA VAL A 438 -12.44 -1.85 -12.51
C VAL A 438 -12.95 -3.27 -12.78
N LEU A 439 -13.14 -3.66 -14.05
CA LEU A 439 -13.58 -5.01 -14.39
C LEU A 439 -12.54 -6.06 -14.00
N GLY A 440 -11.25 -5.82 -14.30
CA GLY A 440 -10.16 -6.69 -13.86
C GLY A 440 -10.07 -6.79 -12.33
N ALA A 441 -10.30 -5.67 -11.63
CA ALA A 441 -10.35 -5.64 -10.18
C ALA A 441 -11.50 -6.48 -9.60
N LEU A 442 -12.70 -6.35 -10.16
CA LEU A 442 -13.88 -7.11 -9.76
C LEU A 442 -13.73 -8.60 -10.06
N GLY A 443 -13.16 -8.97 -11.21
CA GLY A 443 -12.84 -10.35 -11.54
C GLY A 443 -11.87 -10.97 -10.52
N LYS A 444 -10.84 -10.22 -10.11
CA LYS A 444 -9.91 -10.68 -9.07
C LYS A 444 -10.58 -10.83 -7.70
N LEU A 445 -11.47 -9.90 -7.33
CA LEU A 445 -12.24 -10.00 -6.10
C LEU A 445 -13.17 -11.22 -6.12
N ALA A 446 -13.86 -11.46 -7.23
CA ALA A 446 -14.71 -12.65 -7.41
C ALA A 446 -13.89 -13.94 -7.31
N GLY A 447 -12.69 -13.98 -7.88
CA GLY A 447 -11.76 -15.11 -7.75
C GLY A 447 -11.37 -15.39 -6.30
N VAL A 448 -11.02 -14.35 -5.53
CA VAL A 448 -10.72 -14.48 -4.09
C VAL A 448 -11.95 -14.99 -3.32
N LEU A 449 -13.13 -14.43 -3.57
CA LEU A 449 -14.37 -14.90 -2.93
C LEU A 449 -14.68 -16.36 -3.31
N GLY A 450 -14.46 -16.75 -4.56
CA GLY A 450 -14.61 -18.12 -5.03
C GLY A 450 -13.68 -19.10 -4.30
N GLN A 451 -12.44 -18.71 -4.00
CA GLN A 451 -11.51 -19.52 -3.20
C GLN A 451 -11.94 -19.63 -1.73
N PHE A 452 -12.49 -18.57 -1.15
CA PHE A 452 -13.03 -18.64 0.22
C PHE A 452 -14.24 -19.59 0.31
N LEU A 453 -15.11 -19.56 -0.71
CA LEU A 453 -16.37 -20.30 -0.74
C LEU A 453 -16.26 -21.72 -1.30
N GLY A 454 -15.19 -22.05 -2.04
CA GLY A 454 -15.01 -23.34 -2.70
C GLY A 454 -13.80 -24.13 -2.18
N ASP A 455 -13.61 -25.32 -2.77
CA ASP A 455 -12.48 -26.24 -2.52
C ASP A 455 -11.32 -26.04 -3.50
N THR A 456 -11.30 -24.92 -4.23
CA THR A 456 -10.20 -24.63 -5.14
C THR A 456 -8.93 -24.32 -4.36
N PRO A 457 -7.75 -24.72 -4.85
CA PRO A 457 -6.49 -24.29 -4.25
C PRO A 457 -6.47 -22.76 -4.15
N PHE A 458 -6.07 -22.26 -2.97
CA PHE A 458 -5.91 -20.82 -2.79
C PHE A 458 -4.83 -20.30 -3.73
N TRP A 459 -4.88 -18.99 -3.98
CA TRP A 459 -3.87 -18.31 -4.77
C TRP A 459 -2.49 -18.61 -4.20
N GLN A 460 -1.69 -19.37 -4.95
CA GLN A 460 -0.30 -19.62 -4.61
C GLN A 460 0.56 -18.49 -5.16
N GLY A 461 1.54 -18.06 -4.38
CA GLY A 461 2.55 -17.08 -4.76
C GLY A 461 3.90 -17.46 -4.19
N ASP A 462 4.79 -16.48 -4.05
CA ASP A 462 6.14 -16.67 -3.51
C ASP A 462 6.18 -16.99 -2.00
N ILE A 463 5.04 -16.84 -1.31
CA ILE A 463 4.86 -17.23 0.08
C ILE A 463 4.18 -18.59 0.13
N ASN A 464 4.94 -19.57 0.60
CA ASN A 464 4.53 -20.96 0.79
C ASN A 464 4.62 -21.42 2.25
N VAL A 465 4.83 -20.48 3.19
CA VAL A 465 4.86 -20.72 4.63
C VAL A 465 4.02 -19.64 5.31
N PHE A 466 3.17 -20.04 6.27
CA PHE A 466 2.43 -19.10 7.08
C PHE A 466 3.39 -18.20 7.85
N PRO A 467 3.29 -16.86 7.72
CA PRO A 467 4.09 -15.97 8.54
C PRO A 467 3.73 -16.16 10.02
N PRO A 468 4.69 -15.95 10.95
CA PRO A 468 4.38 -15.94 12.37
C PRO A 468 3.23 -14.99 12.69
N HIS A 469 2.29 -15.39 13.57
CA HIS A 469 1.11 -14.57 13.90
C HIS A 469 1.46 -13.13 14.29
N GLY A 470 2.56 -12.94 15.01
CA GLY A 470 3.02 -11.63 15.44
C GLY A 470 3.69 -10.81 14.34
N ALA A 471 4.23 -11.44 13.28
CA ALA A 471 5.11 -10.77 12.31
C ALA A 471 4.38 -9.63 11.59
N ALA A 472 3.09 -9.83 11.31
CA ALA A 472 2.23 -8.82 10.72
C ALA A 472 2.13 -7.55 11.59
N TYR A 473 2.23 -7.71 12.91
CA TYR A 473 2.15 -6.67 13.92
C TYR A 473 3.54 -6.24 14.41
N GLY A 474 4.61 -6.63 13.70
CA GLY A 474 5.99 -6.31 14.05
C GLY A 474 6.63 -7.27 15.06
N LEU A 475 5.95 -8.27 15.60
CA LEU A 475 6.54 -9.14 16.62
C LEU A 475 7.04 -10.45 16.00
N ASP A 476 8.30 -10.81 16.21
CA ASP A 476 8.80 -12.14 15.81
C ASP A 476 8.38 -13.22 16.82
N VAL A 477 7.06 -13.39 16.95
CA VAL A 477 6.43 -14.31 17.90
C VAL A 477 5.30 -15.02 17.18
N ASN A 478 5.40 -16.34 17.03
CA ASN A 478 4.36 -17.14 16.41
C ASN A 478 3.24 -17.53 17.40
N GLN A 479 2.70 -16.55 18.12
CA GLN A 479 1.65 -16.79 19.11
C GLN A 479 0.36 -16.04 18.71
N PRO A 480 -0.81 -16.72 18.65
CA PRO A 480 -2.07 -16.10 18.27
C PRO A 480 -2.54 -15.04 19.29
N ILE A 481 -1.95 -15.02 20.49
CA ILE A 481 -2.26 -14.00 21.50
C ILE A 481 -1.87 -12.59 21.05
N VAL A 482 -0.89 -12.44 20.14
CA VAL A 482 -0.45 -11.12 19.64
C VAL A 482 -1.56 -10.39 18.88
N PRO A 483 -2.12 -10.93 17.78
CA PRO A 483 -3.22 -10.26 17.07
C PRO A 483 -4.44 -10.04 17.97
N ILE A 484 -4.73 -10.96 18.89
CA ILE A 484 -5.80 -10.83 19.88
C ILE A 484 -5.55 -9.66 20.83
N ALA A 485 -4.33 -9.51 21.36
CA ALA A 485 -3.97 -8.43 22.28
C ALA A 485 -4.04 -7.07 21.58
N VAL A 486 -3.50 -6.96 20.35
CA VAL A 486 -3.59 -5.73 19.54
C VAL A 486 -5.05 -5.36 19.28
N ALA A 487 -5.87 -6.32 18.86
CA ALA A 487 -7.32 -6.15 18.69
C ALA A 487 -8.00 -5.68 19.98
N ALA A 488 -7.71 -6.32 21.11
CA ALA A 488 -8.29 -5.98 22.41
C ALA A 488 -7.94 -4.55 22.84
N ILE A 489 -6.69 -4.12 22.65
CA ILE A 489 -6.25 -2.75 22.97
C ILE A 489 -6.95 -1.73 22.07
N ALA A 490 -7.01 -1.98 20.76
CA ALA A 490 -7.73 -1.12 19.81
C ALA A 490 -9.21 -0.97 20.21
N VAL A 491 -9.88 -2.09 20.49
CA VAL A 491 -11.29 -2.11 20.89
C VAL A 491 -11.51 -1.42 22.23
N ALA A 492 -10.71 -1.72 23.25
CA ALA A 492 -10.82 -1.15 24.60
C ALA A 492 -10.66 0.38 24.58
N THR A 493 -9.73 0.89 23.78
CA THR A 493 -9.51 2.34 23.67
C THR A 493 -10.64 3.03 22.90
N LEU A 494 -11.30 2.35 21.97
CA LEU A 494 -12.49 2.83 21.27
C LEU A 494 -13.77 2.74 22.11
N PHE A 495 -13.87 1.81 23.06
CA PHE A 495 -14.95 1.82 24.07
C PHE A 495 -14.98 3.11 24.88
N ARG A 496 -13.82 3.75 25.11
CA ARG A 496 -13.72 5.06 25.78
C ARG A 496 -14.32 6.20 24.94
N ARG A 497 -14.48 6.02 23.62
CA ARG A 497 -15.21 6.96 22.75
C ARG A 497 -16.71 6.74 22.77
N GLY A 498 -17.15 5.55 23.16
CA GLY A 498 -18.54 5.20 23.36
C GLY A 498 -18.79 3.72 23.17
N ARG A 499 -19.78 3.19 23.91
CA ARG A 499 -20.14 1.75 23.88
C ARG A 499 -20.42 1.23 22.47
N ARG A 500 -21.09 2.02 21.62
CA ARG A 500 -21.41 1.60 20.24
C ARG A 500 -20.18 1.52 19.34
N ALA A 501 -19.26 2.47 19.45
CA ALA A 501 -18.00 2.42 18.73
C ALA A 501 -17.21 1.18 19.15
N GLY A 502 -17.07 0.95 20.46
CA GLY A 502 -16.41 -0.25 20.97
C GLY A 502 -17.05 -1.55 20.49
N LEU A 503 -18.38 -1.68 20.51
CA LEU A 503 -19.08 -2.88 20.02
C LEU A 503 -18.91 -3.10 18.51
N ALA A 504 -18.99 -2.03 17.71
CA ALA A 504 -18.80 -2.12 16.26
C ALA A 504 -17.37 -2.59 15.91
N TRP A 505 -16.37 -2.04 16.60
CA TRP A 505 -14.98 -2.41 16.44
C TRP A 505 -14.66 -3.79 17.02
N LEU A 506 -15.34 -4.22 18.09
CA LEU A 506 -15.25 -5.59 18.59
C LEU A 506 -15.74 -6.58 17.54
N GLY A 507 -16.91 -6.34 16.95
CA GLY A 507 -17.45 -7.19 15.88
C GLY A 507 -16.50 -7.26 14.67
N LEU A 508 -15.94 -6.11 14.24
CA LEU A 508 -14.95 -6.08 13.17
C LEU A 508 -13.68 -6.84 13.54
N ALA A 509 -13.12 -6.62 14.72
CA ALA A 509 -11.90 -7.29 15.15
C ALA A 509 -12.08 -8.81 15.25
N LEU A 510 -13.21 -9.27 15.81
CA LEU A 510 -13.54 -10.70 15.85
C LEU A 510 -13.69 -11.30 14.45
N LEU A 511 -14.31 -10.57 13.51
CA LEU A 511 -14.41 -11.02 12.12
C LEU A 511 -13.03 -11.16 11.46
N LEU A 512 -12.14 -10.18 11.62
CA LEU A 512 -10.80 -10.24 11.06
C LEU A 512 -10.00 -11.40 11.67
N LEU A 513 -10.04 -11.58 12.99
CA LEU A 513 -9.37 -12.70 13.68
C LEU A 513 -9.94 -14.06 13.27
N LEU A 514 -11.26 -14.15 13.03
CA LEU A 514 -11.88 -15.38 12.53
C LEU A 514 -11.41 -15.72 11.12
N VAL A 515 -11.27 -14.71 10.24
CA VAL A 515 -10.75 -14.92 8.88
C VAL A 515 -9.30 -15.40 8.93
N ASP A 516 -8.44 -14.79 9.76
CA ASP A 516 -7.08 -15.26 10.02
C ASP A 516 -7.06 -16.74 10.47
N TYR A 517 -7.88 -17.08 11.47
CA TYR A 517 -7.99 -18.46 11.96
C TYR A 517 -8.44 -19.45 10.87
N VAL A 518 -9.44 -19.08 10.06
CA VAL A 518 -9.94 -19.92 8.96
C VAL A 518 -8.89 -20.12 7.89
N LEU A 519 -8.17 -19.06 7.49
CA LEU A 519 -7.11 -19.13 6.50
C LEU A 519 -5.98 -20.06 6.96
N ARG A 520 -5.52 -19.90 8.20
CA ARG A 520 -4.46 -20.77 8.78
C ARG A 520 -4.90 -22.22 8.96
N GLY A 521 -6.21 -22.47 9.13
CA GLY A 521 -6.76 -23.82 9.12
C GLY A 521 -6.75 -24.49 7.74
N ARG A 522 -6.55 -23.73 6.66
CA ARG A 522 -6.45 -24.23 5.29
C ARG A 522 -4.98 -24.24 4.85
N GLY A 523 -4.34 -25.41 4.86
CA GLY A 523 -2.90 -25.59 4.56
C GLY A 523 -2.43 -25.30 3.12
N THR A 524 -3.14 -24.45 2.39
CA THR A 524 -2.74 -23.90 1.08
C THR A 524 -2.97 -22.39 0.98
N ALA A 525 -3.39 -21.74 2.08
CA ALA A 525 -3.79 -20.34 2.09
C ALA A 525 -2.68 -19.38 2.57
N GLU A 526 -1.42 -19.82 2.62
CA GLU A 526 -0.28 -19.07 3.17
C GLU A 526 -0.14 -17.68 2.55
N TYR A 527 -0.26 -17.59 1.23
CA TYR A 527 -0.15 -16.33 0.51
C TYR A 527 -1.33 -15.39 0.81
N VAL A 528 -2.56 -15.93 0.86
CA VAL A 528 -3.77 -15.14 1.17
C VAL A 528 -3.79 -14.71 2.64
N ASP A 529 -3.33 -15.56 3.54
CA ASP A 529 -3.09 -15.26 4.95
C ASP A 529 -2.14 -14.08 5.10
N TYR A 530 -0.97 -14.12 4.46
CA TYR A 530 -0.02 -13.01 4.47
C TYR A 530 -0.66 -11.67 4.08
N LYS A 531 -1.46 -11.65 2.99
CA LYS A 531 -2.19 -10.44 2.58
C LYS A 531 -3.18 -10.01 3.66
N HIS A 532 -3.96 -10.96 4.17
CA HIS A 532 -4.97 -10.71 5.19
C HIS A 532 -4.36 -10.10 6.45
N VAL A 533 -3.38 -10.76 7.06
CA VAL A 533 -2.75 -10.30 8.30
C VAL A 533 -2.07 -8.94 8.12
N THR A 534 -1.49 -8.67 6.95
CA THR A 534 -0.90 -7.35 6.65
C THR A 534 -1.96 -6.24 6.65
N PHE A 535 -3.11 -6.44 6.00
CA PHE A 535 -4.20 -5.44 6.03
C PHE A 535 -4.82 -5.29 7.41
N THR A 536 -5.02 -6.40 8.12
CA THR A 536 -5.52 -6.38 9.49
C THR A 536 -4.57 -5.60 10.40
N ALA A 537 -3.26 -5.78 10.26
CA ALA A 537 -2.26 -5.03 11.02
C ALA A 537 -2.30 -3.52 10.74
N VAL A 538 -2.32 -3.07 9.47
CA VAL A 538 -2.39 -1.64 9.15
C VAL A 538 -3.72 -0.97 9.56
N ILE A 539 -4.73 -1.76 9.95
CA ILE A 539 -5.99 -1.27 10.51
C ILE A 539 -5.95 -1.24 12.03
N LEU A 540 -5.62 -2.36 12.67
CA LEU A 540 -5.72 -2.51 14.13
C LEU A 540 -4.52 -1.90 14.87
N LEU A 541 -3.31 -2.01 14.33
CA LEU A 541 -2.10 -1.53 14.97
C LEU A 541 -2.09 0.00 15.20
N PRO A 542 -2.43 0.87 14.23
CA PRO A 542 -2.48 2.31 14.48
C PRO A 542 -3.51 2.70 15.54
N LEU A 543 -4.62 1.97 15.64
CA LEU A 543 -5.64 2.20 16.67
C LEU A 543 -5.16 1.73 18.05
N ALA A 544 -4.52 0.57 18.13
CA ALA A 544 -3.97 0.06 19.37
C ALA A 544 -2.87 0.98 19.92
N LEU A 545 -1.88 1.32 19.09
CA LEU A 545 -0.76 2.18 19.47
C LEU A 545 -1.22 3.63 19.73
N GLY A 546 -2.11 4.16 18.90
CA GLY A 546 -2.68 5.50 19.09
C GLY A 546 -3.52 5.59 20.36
N GLY A 547 -4.31 4.56 20.66
CA GLY A 547 -5.05 4.45 21.90
C GLY A 547 -4.14 4.35 23.13
N ALA A 548 -3.12 3.50 23.10
CA ALA A 548 -2.12 3.37 24.17
C ALA A 548 -1.38 4.69 24.43
N LEU A 549 -0.92 5.36 23.36
CA LEU A 549 -0.28 6.68 23.46
C LEU A 549 -1.20 7.72 24.08
N ARG A 550 -2.49 7.72 23.72
CA ARG A 550 -3.46 8.63 24.33
C ARG A 550 -3.59 8.40 25.84
N LEU A 551 -3.59 7.14 26.29
CA LEU A 551 -3.62 6.82 27.72
C LEU A 551 -2.39 7.36 28.46
N VAL A 552 -1.19 7.22 27.86
CA VAL A 552 0.05 7.80 28.41
C VAL A 552 -0.07 9.31 28.58
N VAL A 553 -0.51 10.01 27.53
CA VAL A 553 -0.66 11.47 27.56
C VAL A 553 -1.66 11.91 28.64
N ASP A 554 -2.80 11.23 28.74
CA ASP A 554 -3.82 11.52 29.75
C ASP A 554 -3.29 11.26 31.18
N GLY A 555 -2.50 10.20 31.38
CA GLY A 555 -1.86 9.89 32.66
C GLY A 555 -0.82 10.93 33.07
N VAL A 556 0.04 11.36 32.14
CA VAL A 556 1.04 12.41 32.39
C VAL A 556 0.38 13.76 32.70
N ALA A 557 -0.71 14.09 32.00
CA ALA A 557 -1.48 15.30 32.30
C ALA A 557 -2.09 15.25 33.71
N ALA A 558 -2.57 14.08 34.15
CA ALA A 558 -3.07 13.88 35.51
C ALA A 558 -1.96 14.05 36.58
N LEU A 559 -0.71 13.64 36.31
CA LEU A 559 0.44 13.88 37.20
C LEU A 559 0.75 15.38 37.34
N ARG A 560 0.84 16.12 36.23
CA ARG A 560 1.17 17.56 36.24
C ARG A 560 0.11 18.42 36.92
N GLY A 561 -1.16 18.01 36.87
CA GLY A 561 -2.22 18.67 37.63
C GLY A 561 -2.02 18.65 39.15
N ARG A 562 -1.15 17.77 39.68
CA ARG A 562 -0.85 17.67 41.13
C ARG A 562 0.05 18.79 41.63
N THR A 563 0.95 19.30 40.79
CA THR A 563 1.95 20.31 41.19
C THR A 563 1.41 21.73 41.13
N ALA A 564 0.47 22.03 40.22
CA ALA A 564 -0.07 23.37 40.05
C ALA A 564 -1.03 23.82 41.17
N THR A 565 -1.67 22.88 41.89
CA THR A 565 -2.58 23.20 43.01
C THR A 565 -1.91 23.18 44.38
N ALA A 566 -0.62 22.83 44.45
CA ALA A 566 0.18 22.83 45.67
C ALA A 566 1.12 24.05 45.72
N GLY A 567 0.65 25.20 45.22
CA GLY A 567 1.38 26.46 45.33
C GLY A 567 1.48 26.93 46.79
N PRO A 568 2.60 27.53 47.20
CA PRO A 568 2.90 27.90 48.58
C PRO A 568 2.07 29.08 49.14
N ASP A 569 1.16 29.67 48.36
CA ASP A 569 0.40 30.87 48.74
C ASP A 569 -0.66 30.64 49.84
N GLY A 570 -0.79 29.41 50.37
CA GLY A 570 -1.65 29.09 51.51
C GLY A 570 -1.07 29.44 52.88
N ALA A 571 0.19 29.90 52.98
CA ALA A 571 0.87 30.14 54.26
C ALA A 571 1.02 31.62 54.68
N ALA A 572 0.65 32.60 53.85
CA ALA A 572 0.85 34.01 54.16
C ALA A 572 -0.43 34.83 53.95
N GLY A 573 -1.32 34.84 54.94
CA GLY A 573 -2.54 35.65 54.87
C GLY A 573 -3.52 35.53 56.04
N ALA A 574 -3.06 35.18 57.23
CA ALA A 574 -3.82 35.36 58.46
C ALA A 574 -3.35 36.66 59.13
N SER A 575 -3.85 37.82 58.67
CA SER A 575 -3.71 39.07 59.41
C SER A 575 -4.92 39.99 59.18
N ALA A 576 -5.70 40.09 60.26
CA ALA A 576 -6.45 41.25 60.74
C ALA A 576 -7.61 41.86 59.90
N ALA A 577 -8.82 41.61 60.44
CA ALA A 577 -9.82 42.59 60.87
C ALA A 577 -10.65 43.40 59.85
N GLY A 578 -11.97 43.33 60.05
CA GLY A 578 -12.95 44.34 59.61
C GLY A 578 -14.39 43.80 59.56
N PRO A 579 -15.25 44.08 60.56
CA PRO A 579 -16.65 43.70 60.51
C PRO A 579 -17.48 44.82 59.87
N THR A 580 -18.01 44.59 58.68
CA THR A 580 -19.17 45.35 58.17
C THR A 580 -20.24 44.38 57.69
N ALA A 581 -21.33 44.38 58.45
CA ALA A 581 -22.56 43.67 58.17
C ALA A 581 -23.41 44.49 57.17
N ALA A 582 -23.84 43.86 56.08
CA ALA A 582 -25.19 44.01 55.51
C ALA A 582 -25.38 43.11 54.28
N ALA A 583 -26.43 42.29 54.34
CA ALA A 583 -27.27 41.80 53.23
C ALA A 583 -26.60 41.16 51.98
N SER A 584 -26.66 39.82 51.89
CA SER A 584 -27.31 39.15 50.74
C SER A 584 -27.52 37.66 51.02
N SER A 585 -28.78 37.26 51.17
CA SER A 585 -29.26 35.91 51.46
C SER A 585 -29.31 34.98 50.22
N ALA A 586 -28.47 35.21 49.20
CA ALA A 586 -28.56 34.50 47.91
C ALA A 586 -27.41 33.51 47.60
N SER A 587 -26.40 33.33 48.47
CA SER A 587 -25.18 32.57 48.13
C SER A 587 -25.06 31.14 48.69
N ARG A 588 -25.97 30.69 49.57
CA ARG A 588 -25.86 29.36 50.22
C ARG A 588 -26.12 28.16 49.28
N GLY A 589 -26.59 28.38 48.06
CA GLY A 589 -26.81 27.32 47.06
C GLY A 589 -25.59 26.91 46.23
N ARG A 590 -24.48 27.67 46.23
CA ARG A 590 -23.31 27.39 45.35
C ARG A 590 -22.17 26.61 46.02
N ALA A 591 -22.10 26.54 47.35
CA ALA A 591 -21.01 25.83 48.03
C ALA A 591 -21.14 24.29 47.98
N ALA A 592 -22.36 23.75 47.87
CA ALA A 592 -22.57 22.30 47.82
C ALA A 592 -22.21 21.66 46.47
N SER A 593 -22.12 22.43 45.37
CA SER A 593 -21.79 21.90 44.04
C SER A 593 -20.29 21.85 43.75
N SER A 594 -19.45 22.63 44.45
CA SER A 594 -17.99 22.62 44.28
C SER A 594 -17.33 21.39 44.89
N ASP A 595 -17.82 20.90 46.04
CA ASP A 595 -17.27 19.70 46.71
C ASP A 595 -17.52 18.42 45.91
N GLY A 596 -18.68 18.32 45.25
CA GLY A 596 -18.98 17.21 44.36
C GLY A 596 -18.08 17.15 43.12
N ALA A 597 -17.69 18.32 42.58
CA ALA A 597 -16.76 18.39 41.46
C ALA A 597 -15.32 18.07 41.88
N ALA A 598 -14.90 18.52 43.07
CA ALA A 598 -13.58 18.21 43.62
C ALA A 598 -13.41 16.71 43.94
N ARG A 599 -14.41 16.08 44.57
CA ARG A 599 -14.39 14.63 44.86
C ARG A 599 -14.40 13.77 43.59
N ARG A 600 -15.20 14.12 42.58
CA ARG A 600 -15.19 13.41 41.28
C ARG A 600 -13.84 13.56 40.56
N ARG A 601 -13.20 14.73 40.66
CA ARG A 601 -11.84 14.94 40.13
C ARG A 601 -10.78 14.15 40.89
N ALA A 602 -10.92 13.99 42.21
CA ALA A 602 -9.99 13.20 43.02
C ALA A 602 -10.07 11.70 42.71
N ALA A 603 -11.29 11.15 42.57
CA ALA A 603 -11.50 9.72 42.32
C ALA A 603 -11.05 9.25 40.92
N GLY A 604 -11.08 10.11 39.89
CA GLY A 604 -10.65 9.75 38.53
C GLY A 604 -9.13 9.72 38.30
N ARG A 605 -8.34 10.29 39.23
CA ARG A 605 -6.88 10.42 39.10
C ARG A 605 -6.09 9.11 39.12
N PRO A 606 -6.26 8.21 40.12
CA PRO A 606 -5.49 6.96 40.16
C PRO A 606 -5.76 6.10 38.93
N ALA A 607 -7.00 6.09 38.41
CA ALA A 607 -7.35 5.39 37.19
C ALA A 607 -6.64 5.96 35.95
N ALA A 608 -6.47 7.28 35.84
CA ALA A 608 -5.73 7.90 34.75
C ALA A 608 -4.22 7.57 34.79
N LEU A 609 -3.63 7.53 35.99
CA LEU A 609 -2.23 7.14 36.18
C LEU A 609 -1.98 5.68 35.83
N ALA A 610 -2.81 4.78 36.34
CA ALA A 610 -2.74 3.36 36.03
C ALA A 610 -2.91 3.11 34.51
N ALA A 611 -3.86 3.81 33.87
CA ALA A 611 -4.05 3.74 32.43
C ALA A 611 -2.82 4.28 31.66
N GLY A 612 -2.20 5.36 32.14
CA GLY A 612 -0.98 5.90 31.55
C GLY A 612 0.20 4.95 31.66
N ALA A 613 0.42 4.34 32.82
CA ALA A 613 1.46 3.32 33.02
C ALA A 613 1.21 2.08 32.14
N ALA A 614 -0.03 1.61 32.05
CA ALA A 614 -0.40 0.50 31.17
C ALA A 614 -0.16 0.85 29.69
N GLY A 615 -0.51 2.06 29.26
CA GLY A 615 -0.21 2.55 27.90
C GLY A 615 1.29 2.57 27.60
N ALA A 616 2.11 3.01 28.56
CA ALA A 616 3.57 3.04 28.40
C ALA A 616 4.15 1.63 28.32
N ALA A 617 3.68 0.71 29.18
CA ALA A 617 4.08 -0.69 29.15
C ALA A 617 3.73 -1.35 27.80
N VAL A 618 2.54 -1.09 27.25
CA VAL A 618 2.14 -1.58 25.92
C VAL A 618 3.06 -1.05 24.82
N LEU A 619 3.36 0.25 24.82
CA LEU A 619 4.24 0.85 23.82
C LEU A 619 5.66 0.25 23.91
N LEU A 620 6.23 0.12 25.11
CA LEU A 620 7.56 -0.45 25.29
C LEU A 620 7.62 -1.94 24.91
N ALA A 621 6.62 -2.72 25.33
CA ALA A 621 6.49 -4.14 25.01
C ALA A 621 6.33 -4.38 23.51
N TRP A 622 5.82 -3.41 22.76
CA TRP A 622 5.72 -3.47 21.31
C TRP A 622 7.01 -2.99 20.62
N VAL A 623 7.52 -1.80 20.97
CA VAL A 623 8.61 -1.13 20.25
C VAL A 623 9.90 -1.97 20.24
N VAL A 624 10.27 -2.61 21.34
CA VAL A 624 11.53 -3.37 21.44
C VAL A 624 11.54 -4.57 20.48
N PRO A 625 10.60 -5.53 20.56
CA PRO A 625 10.54 -6.64 19.61
C PRO A 625 10.20 -6.19 18.18
N ALA A 626 9.36 -5.15 18.01
CA ALA A 626 9.11 -4.56 16.70
C ALA A 626 10.36 -4.07 16.00
N SER A 627 11.23 -3.39 16.74
CA SER A 627 12.51 -2.92 16.20
C SER A 627 13.42 -4.07 15.79
N SER A 628 13.37 -5.21 16.50
CA SER A 628 14.17 -6.40 16.14
C SER A 628 13.65 -7.06 14.86
N ALA A 629 12.36 -7.37 14.79
CA ALA A 629 11.79 -8.02 13.59
C ALA A 629 11.96 -7.15 12.35
N SER A 630 11.69 -5.85 12.47
CA SER A 630 11.87 -4.89 11.39
C SER A 630 13.32 -4.74 10.96
N ARG A 631 14.26 -4.84 11.90
CA ARG A 631 15.69 -4.89 11.60
C ARG A 631 16.03 -6.10 10.75
N ASP A 632 15.56 -7.27 11.13
CA ASP A 632 15.85 -8.49 10.38
C ASP A 632 15.26 -8.41 8.97
N GLN A 633 14.10 -7.77 8.79
CA GLN A 633 13.56 -7.48 7.45
C GLN A 633 14.44 -6.54 6.63
N VAL A 634 14.98 -5.48 7.23
CA VAL A 634 15.85 -4.54 6.53
C VAL A 634 17.21 -5.15 6.17
N LEU A 635 17.81 -5.90 7.10
CA LEU A 635 19.15 -6.46 6.89
C LEU A 635 19.14 -7.70 5.99
N ASN A 636 18.05 -8.48 6.00
CA ASN A 636 17.93 -9.69 5.19
C ASN A 636 17.13 -9.48 3.90
N ALA A 637 16.77 -8.23 3.58
CA ALA A 637 16.24 -7.89 2.28
C ALA A 637 17.33 -8.15 1.23
N GLY A 638 17.24 -9.31 0.57
CA GLY A 638 18.13 -9.67 -0.52
C GLY A 638 18.06 -8.70 -1.69
N GLN A 639 18.71 -9.05 -2.79
CA GLN A 639 18.71 -8.25 -4.01
C GLN A 639 18.04 -9.05 -5.12
N ASN A 640 17.01 -8.48 -5.75
CA ASN A 640 16.37 -9.10 -6.91
C ASN A 640 17.31 -9.00 -8.14
N VAL A 641 18.01 -7.87 -8.28
CA VAL A 641 19.01 -7.65 -9.32
C VAL A 641 20.37 -7.41 -8.66
N THR A 642 21.24 -8.41 -8.75
CA THR A 642 22.62 -8.38 -8.21
C THR A 642 23.57 -7.67 -9.19
N PRO A 643 24.78 -7.24 -8.77
CA PRO A 643 25.77 -6.67 -9.68
C PRO A 643 26.13 -7.58 -10.87
N PRO A 644 26.35 -8.90 -10.70
CA PRO A 644 26.50 -9.82 -11.83
C PRO A 644 25.32 -9.80 -12.80
N LEU A 645 24.10 -9.67 -12.31
CA LEU A 645 22.93 -9.64 -13.20
C LEU A 645 22.84 -8.33 -14.01
N PHE A 646 23.39 -7.21 -13.51
CA PHE A 646 23.55 -6.00 -14.30
C PHE A 646 24.58 -6.16 -15.43
N ASP A 647 25.58 -7.03 -15.28
CA ASP A 647 26.51 -7.33 -16.37
C ASP A 647 25.78 -8.05 -17.52
N VAL A 648 24.81 -8.93 -17.22
CA VAL A 648 23.95 -9.54 -18.26
C VAL A 648 23.19 -8.48 -19.07
N GLN A 649 22.69 -7.42 -18.41
CA GLN A 649 22.07 -6.29 -19.11
C GLN A 649 23.07 -5.59 -20.04
N ARG A 650 24.30 -5.35 -19.57
CA ARG A 650 25.36 -4.74 -20.38
C ARG A 650 25.74 -5.62 -21.58
N TRP A 651 25.78 -6.95 -21.39
CA TRP A 651 26.08 -7.88 -22.48
C TRP A 651 25.05 -7.82 -23.60
N SER A 652 23.78 -7.52 -23.29
CA SER A 652 22.73 -7.33 -24.31
C SER A 652 23.15 -6.28 -25.35
N ASP A 653 23.68 -5.13 -24.89
CA ASP A 653 24.11 -4.02 -25.75
C ASP A 653 25.35 -4.36 -26.59
N GLU A 654 26.16 -5.32 -26.13
CA GLU A 654 27.42 -5.72 -26.77
C GLU A 654 27.27 -6.86 -27.78
N LEU A 655 26.15 -7.59 -27.73
CA LEU A 655 25.86 -8.67 -28.67
C LEU A 655 25.39 -8.13 -30.02
N PRO A 656 25.66 -8.85 -31.13
CA PRO A 656 25.09 -8.49 -32.42
C PRO A 656 23.56 -8.44 -32.33
N ARG A 657 22.95 -7.31 -32.70
CA ARG A 657 21.49 -7.15 -32.65
C ARG A 657 20.77 -8.25 -33.43
N GLY A 658 19.70 -8.79 -32.85
CA GLY A 658 18.91 -9.87 -33.45
C GLY A 658 19.53 -11.26 -33.31
N SER A 659 20.69 -11.39 -32.66
CA SER A 659 21.22 -12.71 -32.31
C SER A 659 20.36 -13.36 -31.24
N SER A 660 20.09 -14.65 -31.38
CA SER A 660 19.26 -15.37 -30.42
C SER A 660 20.04 -15.79 -29.17
N VAL A 661 19.38 -15.77 -28.01
CA VAL A 661 19.98 -16.21 -26.73
C VAL A 661 19.13 -17.28 -26.06
N LEU A 662 19.73 -18.42 -25.76
CA LEU A 662 19.17 -19.46 -24.90
C LEU A 662 19.50 -19.16 -23.43
N ILE A 663 18.48 -18.90 -22.63
CA ILE A 663 18.58 -18.68 -21.18
C ILE A 663 18.54 -20.03 -20.47
N ASP A 664 19.70 -20.65 -20.26
CA ASP A 664 19.85 -21.92 -19.53
C ASP A 664 20.07 -21.67 -18.03
N LEU A 665 19.13 -20.95 -17.41
CA LEU A 665 19.10 -20.66 -15.99
C LEU A 665 17.94 -21.43 -15.32
N PRO A 666 18.05 -21.85 -14.05
CA PRO A 666 16.94 -22.47 -13.34
C PRO A 666 15.69 -21.57 -13.33
N ALA A 667 14.51 -22.18 -13.43
CA ALA A 667 13.20 -21.51 -13.34
C ALA A 667 13.05 -20.71 -12.03
N SER A 668 13.50 -19.45 -12.05
CA SER A 668 13.67 -18.61 -10.87
C SER A 668 13.50 -17.13 -11.22
N GLY A 669 13.49 -16.26 -10.20
CA GLY A 669 13.49 -14.81 -10.41
C GLY A 669 14.67 -14.32 -11.26
N THR A 670 15.83 -14.97 -11.15
CA THR A 670 17.02 -14.65 -11.96
C THR A 670 16.79 -14.91 -13.44
N GLN A 671 16.08 -16.00 -13.80
CA GLN A 671 15.70 -16.26 -15.18
C GLN A 671 14.78 -15.17 -15.73
N LEU A 672 13.78 -14.74 -14.94
CA LEU A 672 12.86 -13.66 -15.33
C LEU A 672 13.62 -12.36 -15.63
N TRP A 673 14.51 -11.95 -14.72
CA TRP A 673 15.35 -10.76 -14.93
C TRP A 673 16.26 -10.86 -16.15
N ALA A 674 16.88 -12.01 -16.39
CA ALA A 674 17.67 -12.24 -17.59
C ALA A 674 16.82 -12.14 -18.87
N THR A 675 15.60 -12.69 -18.84
CA THR A 675 14.62 -12.53 -19.93
C THR A 675 14.31 -11.06 -20.19
N LEU A 676 14.07 -10.27 -19.15
CA LEU A 676 13.79 -8.83 -19.31
C LEU A 676 14.97 -8.06 -19.93
N PHE A 677 16.19 -8.40 -19.52
CA PHE A 677 17.38 -7.68 -19.93
C PHE A 677 17.78 -7.97 -21.37
N LEU A 678 17.62 -9.22 -21.80
CA LEU A 678 18.01 -9.65 -23.14
C LEU A 678 16.87 -9.49 -24.16
N GLY A 679 15.62 -9.65 -23.73
CA GLY A 679 14.45 -9.75 -24.62
C GLY A 679 14.11 -8.46 -25.36
N ARG A 680 14.74 -7.34 -25.00
CA ARG A 680 14.61 -6.10 -25.76
C ARG A 680 15.27 -6.17 -27.14
N ASP A 681 16.45 -6.79 -27.23
CA ASP A 681 17.34 -6.69 -28.39
C ASP A 681 17.60 -8.03 -29.09
N HIS A 682 17.18 -9.13 -28.47
CA HIS A 682 17.54 -10.50 -28.86
C HIS A 682 16.33 -11.45 -28.78
N PRO A 683 16.09 -12.28 -29.82
CA PRO A 683 15.16 -13.40 -29.72
C PRO A 683 15.58 -14.34 -28.60
N LEU A 684 14.64 -14.79 -27.77
CA LEU A 684 14.94 -15.61 -26.60
C LEU A 684 14.39 -17.02 -26.70
N ALA A 685 15.07 -17.94 -26.03
CA ALA A 685 14.58 -19.28 -25.70
C ALA A 685 14.99 -19.65 -24.26
N THR A 686 14.33 -20.60 -23.64
CA THR A 686 14.75 -21.21 -22.36
C THR A 686 14.49 -22.71 -22.37
N THR A 687 15.34 -23.48 -21.70
CA THR A 687 15.21 -24.93 -21.55
C THR A 687 14.19 -25.32 -20.47
N ASP A 688 13.96 -24.46 -19.48
CA ASP A 688 13.03 -24.67 -18.37
C ASP A 688 12.36 -23.33 -18.00
N PRO A 689 11.31 -22.92 -18.72
CA PRO A 689 10.64 -21.65 -18.45
C PRO A 689 10.04 -21.65 -17.03
N VAL A 690 10.06 -20.49 -16.38
CA VAL A 690 9.34 -20.29 -15.13
C VAL A 690 7.88 -20.74 -15.29
N SER A 691 7.44 -21.53 -14.32
CA SER A 691 6.14 -22.23 -14.27
C SER A 691 4.95 -21.46 -14.85
N SER A 692 4.10 -22.26 -15.50
CA SER A 692 2.75 -21.97 -15.97
C SER A 692 1.78 -21.31 -14.98
N THR A 693 2.01 -21.54 -13.68
CA THR A 693 1.14 -21.06 -12.60
C THR A 693 1.43 -19.61 -12.25
N THR A 694 2.50 -19.05 -12.82
CA THR A 694 2.84 -17.65 -12.66
C THR A 694 2.09 -16.78 -13.68
N THR A 695 2.14 -15.47 -13.50
CA THR A 695 1.52 -14.51 -14.43
C THR A 695 2.57 -13.75 -15.25
N TYR A 696 3.76 -14.33 -15.35
CA TYR A 696 4.95 -13.64 -15.82
C TYR A 696 5.23 -13.94 -17.29
N SER A 697 5.57 -12.93 -18.08
CA SER A 697 6.13 -13.15 -19.41
C SER A 697 7.47 -13.89 -19.28
N VAL A 698 7.63 -14.97 -20.03
CA VAL A 698 8.82 -15.82 -20.04
C VAL A 698 9.33 -16.00 -21.46
N ALA A 699 10.62 -16.30 -21.60
CA ALA A 699 11.14 -16.79 -22.87
C ALA A 699 10.41 -18.08 -23.27
N PRO A 700 10.14 -18.31 -24.57
CA PRO A 700 9.53 -19.55 -25.04
C PRO A 700 10.41 -20.76 -24.73
N LEU A 701 9.77 -21.91 -24.52
CA LEU A 701 10.49 -23.18 -24.40
C LEU A 701 11.27 -23.45 -25.69
N GLY A 702 12.58 -23.65 -25.55
CA GLY A 702 13.44 -23.81 -26.70
C GLY A 702 14.79 -24.42 -26.36
N ARG A 703 15.50 -24.83 -27.42
CA ARG A 703 16.75 -25.60 -27.29
C ARG A 703 17.87 -25.14 -28.21
N ARG A 704 17.65 -24.11 -29.04
CA ARG A 704 18.65 -23.63 -30.00
C ARG A 704 18.61 -22.11 -30.08
N ALA A 705 19.81 -21.53 -30.07
CA ALA A 705 20.07 -20.11 -30.20
C ALA A 705 21.53 -19.91 -30.70
N ASP A 706 21.93 -18.66 -30.95
CA ASP A 706 23.30 -18.29 -31.31
C ASP A 706 24.22 -18.28 -30.09
N TYR A 707 23.68 -17.85 -28.95
CA TYR A 707 24.37 -17.78 -27.67
C TYR A 707 23.60 -18.53 -26.58
N VAL A 708 24.31 -18.95 -25.54
CA VAL A 708 23.71 -19.54 -24.34
C VAL A 708 24.21 -18.83 -23.10
N LEU A 709 23.27 -18.32 -22.29
CA LEU A 709 23.51 -17.75 -20.97
C LEU A 709 23.32 -18.86 -19.93
N GLY A 710 24.27 -19.03 -19.02
CA GLY A 710 24.16 -20.01 -17.95
C GLY A 710 24.94 -19.66 -16.69
N LEU A 711 24.77 -20.48 -15.65
CA LEU A 711 25.47 -20.31 -14.39
C LEU A 711 26.92 -20.79 -14.49
N ARG A 712 27.84 -20.01 -13.92
CA ARG A 712 29.21 -20.43 -13.61
C ARG A 712 29.34 -20.99 -12.21
N LEU A 713 28.57 -20.45 -11.28
CA LEU A 713 28.50 -20.90 -9.89
C LEU A 713 27.05 -21.24 -9.53
N ASP A 714 26.88 -22.29 -8.73
CA ASP A 714 25.60 -22.69 -8.17
C ASP A 714 25.17 -21.63 -7.16
N LEU A 715 23.95 -21.09 -7.31
CA LEU A 715 23.48 -19.93 -6.54
C LEU A 715 23.40 -20.18 -5.04
N ARG A 716 23.30 -21.45 -4.61
CA ARG A 716 23.15 -21.82 -3.21
C ARG A 716 24.48 -22.21 -2.56
N SER A 717 25.28 -23.01 -3.25
CA SER A 717 26.53 -23.58 -2.74
C SER A 717 27.77 -22.78 -3.14
N GLY A 718 27.66 -21.86 -4.10
CA GLY A 718 28.78 -21.11 -4.67
C GLY A 718 29.78 -21.99 -5.43
N ARG A 719 29.47 -23.27 -5.66
CA ARG A 719 30.36 -24.21 -6.32
C ARG A 719 30.34 -24.03 -7.84
N PRO A 720 31.45 -24.26 -8.54
CA PRO A 720 31.47 -24.21 -9.99
C PRO A 720 30.43 -25.16 -10.62
N VAL A 721 29.62 -24.62 -11.51
CA VAL A 721 28.70 -25.37 -12.37
C VAL A 721 29.36 -25.46 -13.73
N PRO A 722 29.52 -26.65 -14.32
CA PRO A 722 30.12 -26.72 -15.64
C PRO A 722 29.20 -26.08 -16.71
N PRO A 723 29.73 -25.77 -17.91
CA PRO A 723 29.01 -24.98 -18.89
C PRO A 723 27.66 -25.57 -19.33
N PRO A 724 26.73 -24.72 -19.83
CA PRO A 724 25.50 -25.18 -20.49
C PRO A 724 25.76 -26.20 -21.60
N ARG A 725 24.77 -27.05 -21.87
CA ARG A 725 24.84 -27.98 -22.99
C ARG A 725 25.05 -27.21 -24.30
N TRP A 726 25.94 -27.71 -25.15
CA TRP A 726 26.30 -27.10 -26.44
C TRP A 726 26.98 -25.73 -26.37
N ALA A 727 27.39 -25.27 -25.18
CA ALA A 727 28.33 -24.17 -25.05
C ALA A 727 29.67 -24.56 -25.68
N ALA A 728 30.19 -23.72 -26.57
CA ALA A 728 31.45 -23.95 -27.27
C ALA A 728 32.56 -23.02 -26.75
N GLY A 729 33.70 -23.61 -26.37
CA GLY A 729 34.89 -22.88 -25.94
C GLY A 729 34.74 -22.15 -24.60
N ALA A 730 35.57 -21.12 -24.42
CA ALA A 730 35.49 -20.23 -23.27
C ALA A 730 34.29 -19.28 -23.39
N PRO A 731 33.73 -18.78 -22.27
CA PRO A 731 32.66 -17.78 -22.32
C PRO A 731 33.17 -16.52 -23.05
N ILE A 732 32.36 -16.00 -23.99
CA ILE A 732 32.65 -14.74 -24.69
C ILE A 732 32.51 -13.53 -23.75
N ARG A 733 31.69 -13.68 -22.71
CA ARG A 733 31.51 -12.76 -21.60
C ARG A 733 31.25 -13.56 -20.34
N SER A 734 31.78 -13.09 -19.22
CA SER A 734 31.55 -13.73 -17.93
C SER A 734 31.77 -12.75 -16.80
N ASP A 735 31.05 -12.97 -15.71
CA ASP A 735 31.28 -12.34 -14.43
C ASP A 735 31.48 -13.41 -13.36
N SER A 736 31.33 -13.06 -12.08
CA SER A 736 31.48 -13.98 -10.95
C SER A 736 30.40 -15.08 -10.87
N GLN A 737 29.23 -14.89 -11.48
CA GLN A 737 28.04 -15.73 -11.36
C GLN A 737 27.60 -16.34 -12.71
N PHE A 738 27.68 -15.57 -13.80
CA PHE A 738 27.17 -15.91 -15.12
C PHE A 738 28.25 -16.02 -16.17
N GLY A 739 27.97 -16.80 -17.19
CA GLY A 739 28.75 -16.85 -18.42
C GLY A 739 27.82 -16.83 -19.62
N LEU A 740 28.30 -16.21 -20.70
CA LEU A 740 27.67 -16.23 -22.00
C LEU A 740 28.62 -16.91 -22.97
N TRP A 741 28.16 -17.95 -23.65
CA TRP A 741 28.94 -18.74 -24.59
C TRP A 741 28.34 -18.66 -25.98
N ARG A 742 29.18 -18.86 -27.01
CA ARG A 742 28.66 -19.25 -28.33
C ARG A 742 28.04 -20.63 -28.22
N MET A 743 26.87 -20.80 -28.80
CA MET A 743 26.17 -22.07 -28.82
C MET A 743 26.46 -22.79 -30.14
N VAL A 744 26.88 -24.05 -30.08
CA VAL A 744 27.13 -24.88 -31.27
C VAL A 744 26.41 -26.21 -31.12
N VAL A 745 25.28 -26.35 -31.83
CA VAL A 745 24.54 -27.61 -31.89
C VAL A 745 25.28 -28.56 -32.84
N PRO A 746 25.71 -29.76 -32.38
CA PRO A 746 26.37 -30.73 -33.24
C PRO A 746 25.51 -31.08 -34.46
N ALA A 747 26.13 -31.29 -35.62
CA ALA A 747 25.42 -31.56 -36.87
C ALA A 747 24.41 -32.73 -36.77
N ARG A 748 24.74 -33.76 -35.97
CA ARG A 748 23.85 -34.90 -35.68
C ARG A 748 22.56 -34.53 -34.94
N ASP A 749 22.61 -33.46 -34.15
CA ASP A 749 21.50 -32.98 -33.31
C ASP A 749 20.75 -31.84 -34.01
N ALA A 750 21.39 -31.12 -34.95
CA ALA A 750 20.83 -29.93 -35.61
C ALA A 750 19.49 -30.18 -36.33
N ALA A 751 19.28 -31.39 -36.88
CA ALA A 751 18.01 -31.77 -37.51
C ALA A 751 16.88 -32.09 -36.50
N ARG A 752 17.24 -32.34 -35.23
CA ARG A 752 16.30 -32.75 -34.17
C ARG A 752 15.99 -31.62 -33.18
N VAL A 753 16.81 -30.58 -33.17
CA VAL A 753 16.71 -29.45 -32.25
C VAL A 753 16.18 -28.25 -33.05
N PRO A 754 14.86 -28.00 -33.04
CA PRO A 754 14.28 -26.90 -33.78
C PRO A 754 14.82 -25.56 -33.27
N GLU A 755 14.95 -24.61 -34.18
CA GLU A 755 15.19 -23.22 -33.84
C GLU A 755 13.88 -22.61 -33.37
N THR A 756 13.80 -22.33 -32.07
CA THR A 756 12.57 -21.93 -31.38
C THR A 756 12.75 -20.61 -30.63
N ALA A 757 13.91 -19.97 -30.76
CA ALA A 757 14.10 -18.64 -30.21
C ALA A 757 13.16 -17.67 -30.92
N SER A 758 12.51 -16.80 -30.14
CA SER A 758 11.46 -15.91 -30.64
C SER A 758 11.64 -14.52 -30.05
N ASP A 759 11.31 -13.52 -30.84
CA ASP A 759 11.10 -12.14 -30.37
C ASP A 759 9.80 -12.02 -29.56
N GLU A 760 8.88 -12.98 -29.70
CA GLU A 760 7.66 -13.02 -28.92
C GLU A 760 7.89 -13.72 -27.58
N LEU A 761 7.71 -12.98 -26.49
CA LEU A 761 7.58 -13.58 -25.17
C LEU A 761 6.25 -14.30 -25.03
N VAL A 762 6.28 -15.47 -24.39
CA VAL A 762 5.08 -16.30 -24.27
C VAL A 762 4.47 -16.11 -22.90
N LEU A 763 3.14 -15.98 -22.86
CA LEU A 763 2.40 -16.14 -21.62
C LEU A 763 2.55 -17.60 -21.17
N PRO A 764 2.79 -17.88 -19.89
CA PRO A 764 3.13 -19.22 -19.42
C PRO A 764 2.17 -20.29 -19.96
N HIS A 765 2.70 -21.33 -20.61
CA HIS A 765 1.91 -22.47 -21.07
C HIS A 765 1.42 -23.26 -19.87
N PRO A 766 0.14 -23.72 -19.78
CA PRO A 766 -0.33 -24.54 -18.66
C PRO A 766 0.58 -25.74 -18.44
N GLU A 767 1.00 -25.98 -17.19
CA GLU A 767 1.88 -27.10 -16.89
C GLU A 767 1.18 -28.43 -17.17
N PRO A 768 1.89 -29.38 -17.80
CA PRO A 768 1.48 -30.77 -17.77
C PRO A 768 1.28 -31.23 -16.31
N PRO A 769 0.18 -31.95 -16.01
CA PRO A 769 -0.04 -32.49 -14.68
C PRO A 769 1.15 -33.34 -14.18
N GLY A 770 1.71 -33.01 -13.02
CA GLY A 770 2.80 -33.75 -12.37
C GLY A 770 4.20 -33.14 -12.51
N GLU A 771 4.41 -32.16 -13.40
CA GLU A 771 5.71 -31.51 -13.60
C GLU A 771 6.16 -30.69 -12.37
N ALA A 772 5.22 -30.08 -11.65
CA ALA A 772 5.49 -29.37 -10.39
C ALA A 772 6.03 -30.30 -9.29
N ALA A 773 5.44 -31.49 -9.13
CA ALA A 773 5.91 -32.50 -8.18
C ALA A 773 7.30 -33.04 -8.56
N ARG A 774 7.55 -33.20 -9.86
CA ARG A 774 8.85 -33.60 -10.40
C ARG A 774 9.93 -32.55 -10.14
N ARG A 775 9.65 -31.25 -10.35
CA ARG A 775 10.59 -30.17 -10.03
C ARG A 775 10.88 -30.05 -8.53
N ALA A 776 9.86 -30.18 -7.69
CA ALA A 776 10.03 -30.20 -6.24
C ALA A 776 10.90 -31.38 -5.76
N LEU A 777 10.84 -32.53 -6.45
CA LEU A 777 11.66 -33.70 -6.17
C LEU A 777 13.11 -33.59 -6.69
N LEU A 778 13.34 -32.80 -7.74
CA LEU A 778 14.63 -32.76 -8.44
C LEU A 778 15.60 -31.68 -7.93
N ASP A 779 15.18 -30.81 -7.01
CA ASP A 779 16.02 -29.80 -6.34
C ASP A 779 17.01 -29.12 -7.33
N ILE A 780 16.50 -28.70 -8.51
CA ILE A 780 17.33 -28.31 -9.65
C ILE A 780 17.97 -26.95 -9.39
N THR A 781 19.13 -26.97 -8.73
CA THR A 781 20.00 -25.80 -8.53
C THR A 781 21.06 -25.65 -9.63
N GLY A 782 21.11 -26.60 -10.59
CA GLY A 782 22.06 -26.62 -11.70
C GLY A 782 21.47 -26.26 -13.07
N ASN A 783 22.33 -26.08 -14.08
CA ASN A 783 21.95 -25.76 -15.47
C ASN A 783 20.91 -26.77 -16.02
N PRO A 784 19.68 -26.32 -16.39
CA PRO A 784 18.58 -27.23 -16.77
C PRO A 784 18.88 -28.13 -17.96
N SER A 785 19.66 -27.65 -18.94
CA SER A 785 20.07 -28.39 -20.15
C SER A 785 20.88 -29.67 -19.92
N ARG A 786 21.21 -29.98 -18.66
CA ARG A 786 21.96 -31.19 -18.26
C ARG A 786 21.07 -32.36 -17.90
N SER A 787 19.77 -32.13 -17.75
CA SER A 787 18.81 -33.19 -17.45
C SER A 787 18.54 -34.05 -18.69
N PRO A 788 18.70 -35.39 -18.63
CA PRO A 788 18.40 -36.26 -19.76
C PRO A 788 16.96 -36.04 -20.27
N GLY A 789 16.81 -35.66 -21.54
CA GLY A 789 15.51 -35.38 -22.17
C GLY A 789 15.21 -33.90 -22.39
N PHE A 790 16.00 -32.99 -21.81
CA PHE A 790 16.01 -31.55 -22.13
C PHE A 790 17.25 -31.17 -22.93
#